data_AF-A0A1F6SB79-F1
#
_entry.id   AF-A0A1F6SB79-F1
#
_cell.length_a   1.000
_cell.length_b   1.000
_cell.length_c   1.000
_cell.angle_alpha   90.00
_cell.angle_beta   90.00
_cell.angle_gamma   90.00
#
_symmetry.space_group_name_H-M   'P 1'
#
loop_
_entity.id
_entity.type
_entity.pdbx_description
1 polymer ?
#
loop_
_entity_poly.entity_id
_entity_poly.type
_entity_poly.pdbx_seq_one_letter_code
_entity_poly.pdbx_strand_id
1 'polypeptide(L)'
;MAYIKDFNAIGKGDAAIAGGKGASLGEMTQAGIPVPPGFVVLATAFEKFLDETDLNTEIDTILHAVKTDEMRSVEHASERIQKLILEAKMPKDIASAIEKDFATLDAKWVAVRSSATAEDSDSAAWAGQLDTYLNTTKKSLLKNVQRCWASLFTSRAIFYRFEHFQRHTNILENVGVSAVGHEEKISVAVVVQKMIQSEVSGIAFTVHPVTEDRNQLIIEAGWGLGEAIVSGQITPDSYVVEKDPRRIIDTTVASQERGIFRSSSVIPGVTRDPESKEEASANEWREIAENKREKQKLSEMQILELAELIIKIEKHYGFPCDIEWAFVGGKFYITQSRPITTLAPQPPVSEKEKKEFEKTPIHFVKTLERDQTLFVQGLWAQGLDIDLEKRFGMKNPYRPMILTYATKDNLQVWENMKSVQWMLDAFLKKNQKNTDFIDKVIEEYNDLTKELQAFWSRGAITDKKEIQQYANLVRKASLNISTCYYVGMDERTPKKIQDLVVEVRKEDIFYSRNNEFVRECVAAQDGRLRDFSPFILSWELGNFPSEDILKARAKGAILIAGKEFFTENIQEFSRKYPEYVFDNLNATIGENESIVGQTTFPGIVAGRVRIVKNLKRLPAVKSGDILVAPMTTPDYMPAMQRAAAFVTDEGGVTCHAAIVSREMKKPCVVGTKFATQVLKDGDMVEVDADKGVVRIL
;
A
#
# COMPACT_ATOMS: atom_id res chain seq x y z
N MET A 1 44.88 12.74 7.84
CA MET A 1 43.48 12.64 7.37
C MET A 1 42.58 13.37 8.35
N ALA A 2 41.45 13.91 7.91
CA ALA A 2 40.50 14.55 8.83
C ALA A 2 39.80 13.48 9.68
N TYR A 3 39.71 13.68 11.00
CA TYR A 3 39.01 12.77 11.93
C TYR A 3 37.51 13.08 12.06
N ILE A 4 37.12 14.26 11.59
CA ILE A 4 35.78 14.82 11.75
C ILE A 4 35.35 15.44 10.43
N LYS A 5 34.07 15.31 10.12
CA LYS A 5 33.41 16.07 9.05
C LYS A 5 32.11 16.67 9.58
N ASP A 6 31.86 17.93 9.22
CA ASP A 6 30.57 18.59 9.44
C ASP A 6 29.49 17.95 8.55
N PHE A 7 28.22 17.98 8.95
CA PHE A 7 27.12 17.46 8.12
C PHE A 7 27.08 18.09 6.72
N ASN A 8 27.47 19.35 6.56
CA ASN A 8 27.53 20.01 5.25
C ASN A 8 28.61 19.41 4.31
N ALA A 9 29.52 18.59 4.83
CA ALA A 9 30.62 17.96 4.11
C ALA A 9 30.49 16.42 4.01
N ILE A 10 29.32 15.86 4.35
CA ILE A 10 29.02 14.42 4.32
C ILE A 10 27.76 14.19 3.49
N GLY A 11 27.82 13.31 2.50
CA GLY A 11 26.65 12.87 1.73
C GLY A 11 26.41 11.36 1.80
N LYS A 12 25.41 10.87 1.06
CA LYS A 12 25.05 9.45 0.98
C LYS A 12 26.21 8.52 0.61
N GLY A 13 27.17 8.99 -0.18
CA GLY A 13 28.36 8.23 -0.60
C GLY A 13 29.41 8.02 0.51
N ASP A 14 29.31 8.74 1.64
CA ASP A 14 30.28 8.68 2.73
C ASP A 14 29.92 7.63 3.81
N ALA A 15 28.93 6.76 3.59
CA ALA A 15 28.49 5.76 4.57
C ALA A 15 29.62 4.86 5.10
N ALA A 16 30.61 4.54 4.26
CA ALA A 16 31.78 3.75 4.65
C ALA A 16 32.65 4.42 5.74
N ILE A 17 32.63 5.75 5.86
CA ILE A 17 33.45 6.50 6.83
C ILE A 17 32.64 7.22 7.90
N ALA A 18 31.37 7.55 7.63
CA ALA A 18 30.46 8.27 8.53
C ALA A 18 29.38 7.37 9.15
N GLY A 19 29.30 6.11 8.71
CA GLY A 19 28.20 5.20 9.02
C GLY A 19 26.86 5.63 8.40
N GLY A 20 25.86 4.75 8.47
CA GLY A 20 24.54 4.99 7.86
C GLY A 20 23.84 6.25 8.37
N LYS A 21 23.81 6.44 9.70
CA LYS A 21 23.15 7.61 10.33
C LYS A 21 23.87 8.91 10.02
N GLY A 22 25.20 8.92 10.10
CA GLY A 22 26.01 10.09 9.79
C GLY A 22 25.87 10.52 8.33
N ALA A 23 25.87 9.56 7.40
CA ALA A 23 25.63 9.82 5.98
C ALA A 23 24.22 10.35 5.71
N SER A 24 23.20 9.75 6.32
CA SER A 24 21.79 10.19 6.21
C SER A 24 21.59 11.62 6.74
N LEU A 25 22.18 11.97 7.88
CA LEU A 25 22.09 13.32 8.46
C LEU A 25 22.78 14.37 7.59
N GLY A 26 23.95 14.04 7.05
CA GLY A 26 24.66 14.90 6.10
C GLY A 26 23.87 15.12 4.81
N GLU A 27 23.34 14.04 4.22
CA GLU A 27 22.50 14.08 3.02
C GLU A 27 21.26 14.99 3.22
N MET A 28 20.53 14.79 4.32
CA MET A 28 19.37 15.63 4.65
C MET A 28 19.75 17.11 4.87
N THR A 29 20.89 17.37 5.52
CA THR A 29 21.37 18.74 5.74
C THR A 29 21.63 19.44 4.40
N GLN A 30 22.30 18.76 3.47
CA GLN A 30 22.56 19.29 2.12
C GLN A 30 21.27 19.49 1.30
N ALA A 31 20.25 18.66 1.53
CA ALA A 31 18.93 18.80 0.89
C ALA A 31 18.05 19.93 1.50
N GLY A 32 18.56 20.68 2.48
CA GLY A 32 17.83 21.75 3.15
C GLY A 32 16.65 21.24 3.97
N ILE A 33 16.73 20.02 4.50
CA ILE A 33 15.85 19.52 5.56
C ILE A 33 16.35 20.11 6.90
N PRO A 34 15.46 20.51 7.83
CA PRO A 34 15.84 21.16 9.08
C PRO A 34 16.44 20.14 10.06
N VAL A 35 17.67 19.71 9.79
CA VAL A 35 18.46 18.85 10.67
C VAL A 35 19.17 19.72 11.71
N PRO A 36 19.15 19.36 13.01
CA PRO A 36 19.96 20.05 14.00
C PRO A 36 21.44 19.99 13.63
N PRO A 37 22.18 21.12 13.67
CA PRO A 37 23.59 21.14 13.29
C PRO A 37 24.43 20.12 14.06
N GLY A 38 25.43 19.55 13.40
CA GLY A 38 26.25 18.50 13.97
C GLY A 38 27.44 18.15 13.09
N PHE A 39 28.28 17.27 13.62
CA PHE A 39 29.41 16.68 12.91
C PHE A 39 29.48 15.18 13.19
N VAL A 40 30.28 14.47 12.39
CA VAL A 40 30.55 13.04 12.56
C VAL A 40 32.03 12.85 12.88
N VAL A 41 32.31 12.18 13.99
CA VAL A 41 33.61 11.57 14.27
C VAL A 41 33.72 10.32 13.40
N LEU A 42 34.63 10.33 12.43
CA LEU A 42 34.71 9.31 11.40
C LEU A 42 35.19 7.96 11.97
N ALA A 43 34.83 6.89 11.28
CA ALA A 43 35.29 5.52 11.54
C ALA A 43 36.83 5.42 11.63
N THR A 44 37.55 6.20 10.82
CA THR A 44 39.02 6.25 10.84
C THR A 44 39.60 6.78 12.16
N ALA A 45 38.85 7.59 12.92
CA ALA A 45 39.25 8.02 14.25
C ALA A 45 39.19 6.87 15.27
N PHE A 46 38.17 6.01 15.16
CA PHE A 46 38.07 4.81 15.99
C PHE A 46 39.18 3.81 15.67
N GLU A 47 39.47 3.59 14.39
CA GLU A 47 40.56 2.70 13.96
C GLU A 47 41.92 3.18 14.50
N LYS A 48 42.21 4.47 14.35
CA LYS A 48 43.42 5.06 14.93
C LYS A 48 43.46 4.94 16.46
N PHE A 49 42.32 5.12 17.13
CA PHE A 49 42.24 4.94 18.57
C PHE A 49 42.64 3.53 18.98
N LEU A 50 42.13 2.50 18.30
CA LEU A 50 42.51 1.11 18.58
C LEU A 50 43.99 0.82 18.26
N ASP A 51 44.51 1.38 17.18
CA ASP A 51 45.92 1.22 16.79
C ASP A 51 46.88 1.86 17.80
N GLU A 52 46.66 3.12 18.20
CA GLU A 52 47.57 3.83 19.11
C GLU A 52 47.45 3.42 20.57
N THR A 53 46.40 2.68 20.93
CA THR A 53 46.21 2.14 22.28
C THR A 53 46.57 0.65 22.37
N ASP A 54 47.09 0.07 21.29
CA ASP A 54 47.42 -1.35 21.15
C ASP A 54 46.22 -2.30 21.44
N LEU A 55 45.00 -1.78 21.44
CA LEU A 55 43.80 -2.52 21.81
C LEU A 55 43.36 -3.51 20.72
N ASN A 56 43.74 -3.30 19.47
CA ASN A 56 43.38 -4.22 18.38
C ASN A 56 43.79 -5.67 18.71
N THR A 57 45.05 -5.88 19.11
CA THR A 57 45.57 -7.21 19.44
C THR A 57 44.89 -7.82 20.67
N GLU A 58 44.60 -7.01 21.69
CA GLU A 58 43.91 -7.49 22.90
C GLU A 58 42.46 -7.89 22.61
N ILE A 59 41.72 -7.05 21.88
CA ILE A 59 40.34 -7.30 21.49
C ILE A 59 40.25 -8.56 20.63
N ASP A 60 41.13 -8.69 19.64
CA ASP A 60 41.19 -9.89 18.81
C ASP A 60 41.47 -11.13 19.66
N THR A 61 42.43 -11.08 20.57
CA THR A 61 42.73 -12.21 21.48
C THR A 61 41.52 -12.62 22.30
N ILE A 62 40.77 -11.66 22.86
CA ILE A 62 39.57 -11.93 23.65
C ILE A 62 38.49 -12.56 22.78
N LEU A 63 38.28 -12.05 21.57
CA LEU A 63 37.29 -12.58 20.64
C LEU A 63 37.64 -14.00 20.16
N HIS A 64 38.90 -14.30 19.87
CA HIS A 64 39.32 -15.66 19.48
C HIS A 64 39.07 -16.70 20.59
N ALA A 65 39.00 -16.28 21.85
CA ALA A 65 38.70 -17.15 22.98
C ALA A 65 37.18 -17.33 23.23
N VAL A 66 36.31 -16.61 22.50
CA VAL A 66 34.86 -16.68 22.68
C VAL A 66 34.33 -18.01 22.16
N LYS A 67 33.62 -18.73 23.03
CA LYS A 67 32.81 -19.88 22.66
C LYS A 67 31.36 -19.46 22.47
N THR A 68 30.87 -19.52 21.24
CA THR A 68 29.55 -18.98 20.85
C THR A 68 28.37 -19.81 21.36
N ASP A 69 28.63 -21.07 21.70
CA ASP A 69 27.68 -22.00 22.33
C ASP A 69 27.56 -21.80 23.85
N GLU A 70 28.45 -21.01 24.45
CA GLU A 70 28.46 -20.71 25.88
C GLU A 70 28.12 -19.22 26.13
N MET A 71 26.87 -18.90 26.49
CA MET A 71 26.41 -17.51 26.72
C MET A 71 27.31 -16.71 27.68
N ARG A 72 27.81 -17.35 28.75
CA ARG A 72 28.73 -16.72 29.72
C ARG A 72 30.07 -16.32 29.11
N SER A 73 30.56 -17.04 28.09
CA SER A 73 31.80 -16.70 27.40
C SER A 73 31.67 -15.40 26.62
N VAL A 74 30.51 -15.18 25.98
CA VAL A 74 30.20 -13.98 25.20
C VAL A 74 30.02 -12.77 26.12
N GLU A 75 29.29 -12.94 27.22
CA GLU A 75 29.11 -11.90 28.24
C GLU A 75 30.46 -11.44 28.83
N HIS A 76 31.31 -12.38 29.22
CA HIS A 76 32.63 -12.06 29.77
C HIS A 76 33.53 -11.33 28.77
N ALA A 77 33.52 -11.73 27.50
CA ALA A 77 34.26 -11.05 26.44
C ALA A 77 33.75 -9.62 26.21
N SER A 78 32.43 -9.44 26.14
CA SER A 78 31.76 -8.15 26.02
C SER A 78 32.17 -7.20 27.15
N GLU A 79 32.03 -7.63 28.40
CA GLU A 79 32.40 -6.81 29.57
C GLU A 79 33.88 -6.42 29.55
N ARG A 80 34.76 -7.37 29.21
CA ARG A 80 36.20 -7.13 29.18
C ARG A 80 36.61 -6.16 28.08
N ILE A 81 36.09 -6.32 26.86
CA ILE A 81 36.42 -5.44 25.73
C ILE A 81 35.89 -4.03 25.98
N GLN A 82 34.64 -3.90 26.42
CA GLN A 82 34.05 -2.59 26.73
C GLN A 82 34.86 -1.87 27.81
N LYS A 83 35.28 -2.58 28.86
CA LYS A 83 36.15 -2.02 29.90
C LYS A 83 37.46 -1.49 29.33
N LEU A 84 38.15 -2.26 28.49
CA LEU A 84 39.41 -1.85 27.85
C LEU A 84 39.25 -0.56 27.04
N ILE A 85 38.22 -0.47 26.19
CA ILE A 85 37.94 0.71 25.36
C ILE A 85 37.63 1.94 26.25
N LEU A 86 36.88 1.75 27.33
CA LEU A 86 36.48 2.83 28.22
C LEU A 86 37.62 3.33 29.10
N GLU A 87 38.58 2.48 29.48
CA GLU A 87 39.74 2.83 30.32
C GLU A 87 40.91 3.38 29.49
N ALA A 88 41.00 3.03 28.21
CA ALA A 88 42.03 3.53 27.32
C ALA A 88 41.97 5.05 27.12
N LYS A 89 43.14 5.67 27.03
CA LYS A 89 43.28 7.11 26.89
C LYS A 89 43.13 7.51 25.42
N MET A 90 42.13 8.36 25.12
CA MET A 90 41.95 8.89 23.77
C MET A 90 43.18 9.69 23.30
N PRO A 91 43.69 9.44 22.08
CA PRO A 91 44.74 10.25 21.48
C PRO A 91 44.43 11.75 21.48
N LYS A 92 45.44 12.57 21.78
CA LYS A 92 45.27 14.02 22.00
C LYS A 92 44.76 14.75 20.76
N ASP A 93 45.20 14.33 19.58
CA ASP A 93 44.80 14.91 18.29
C ASP A 93 43.32 14.65 17.99
N ILE A 94 42.84 13.42 18.22
CA ILE A 94 41.42 13.06 18.11
C ILE A 94 40.58 13.87 19.11
N ALA A 95 40.97 13.86 20.39
CA ALA A 95 40.28 14.60 21.44
C ALA A 95 40.20 16.11 21.13
N SER A 96 41.32 16.70 20.71
CA SER A 96 41.38 18.14 20.37
C SER A 96 40.51 18.47 19.16
N ALA A 97 40.45 17.59 18.16
CA ALA A 97 39.56 17.77 17.02
C ALA A 97 38.08 17.78 17.47
N ILE A 98 37.67 16.80 18.28
CA ILE A 98 36.28 16.68 18.77
C ILE A 98 35.88 17.91 19.59
N GLU A 99 36.75 18.34 20.50
CA GLU A 99 36.49 19.51 21.34
C GLU A 99 36.44 20.82 20.55
N LYS A 100 37.25 20.94 19.49
CA LYS A 100 37.27 22.11 18.61
C LYS A 100 35.94 22.23 17.84
N ASP A 101 35.49 21.16 17.21
CA ASP A 101 34.23 21.18 16.44
C ASP A 101 33.00 21.27 17.36
N PHE A 102 33.08 20.73 18.58
CA PHE A 102 32.06 20.98 19.60
C PHE A 102 31.97 22.47 19.97
N ALA A 103 33.09 23.17 20.05
CA ALA A 103 33.09 24.60 20.35
C ALA A 103 32.50 25.44 19.20
N THR A 104 32.66 25.02 17.94
CA THR A 104 32.09 25.74 16.78
C THR A 104 30.60 25.53 16.59
N LEU A 105 30.01 24.44 17.12
CA LEU A 105 28.58 24.16 17.09
C LEU A 105 27.71 25.16 17.87
N ASP A 106 28.32 25.93 18.77
CA ASP A 106 27.63 26.84 19.70
C ASP A 106 26.43 26.15 20.37
N ALA A 107 26.72 25.00 20.98
CA ALA A 107 25.74 24.15 21.65
C ALA A 107 26.19 23.83 23.07
N LYS A 108 25.31 24.06 24.04
CA LYS A 108 25.57 23.69 25.44
C LYS A 108 25.39 22.19 25.68
N TRP A 109 24.51 21.57 24.91
CA TRP A 109 24.16 20.15 24.99
C TRP A 109 24.08 19.55 23.61
N VAL A 110 24.58 18.33 23.47
CA VAL A 110 24.56 17.53 22.24
C VAL A 110 24.03 16.13 22.51
N ALA A 111 23.45 15.51 21.49
CA ALA A 111 23.27 14.07 21.39
C ALA A 111 24.55 13.45 20.82
N VAL A 112 25.03 12.36 21.42
CA VAL A 112 26.15 11.55 20.92
C VAL A 112 25.60 10.18 20.58
N ARG A 113 25.71 9.76 19.32
CA ARG A 113 25.06 8.55 18.78
C ARG A 113 26.04 7.74 17.96
N SER A 114 26.09 6.43 18.16
CA SER A 114 26.86 5.54 17.28
C SER A 114 26.18 5.39 15.92
N SER A 115 27.01 5.34 14.87
CA SER A 115 26.66 5.21 13.46
C SER A 115 27.58 4.16 12.84
N ALA A 116 27.12 2.92 12.73
CA ALA A 116 27.97 1.83 12.26
C ALA A 116 28.15 1.88 10.74
N THR A 117 29.33 1.48 10.24
CA THR A 117 29.63 1.47 8.78
C THR A 117 28.99 0.31 8.03
N ALA A 118 28.53 -0.72 8.75
CA ALA A 118 27.88 -1.93 8.22
C ALA A 118 26.37 -2.00 8.55
N GLU A 119 25.76 -0.89 9.00
CA GLU A 119 24.36 -0.85 9.47
C GLU A 119 23.33 -1.05 8.34
N ASP A 120 23.73 -0.91 7.07
CA ASP A 120 22.85 -0.82 5.89
C ASP A 120 23.15 -1.84 4.76
N SER A 121 23.64 -3.05 5.08
CA SER A 121 23.57 -4.16 4.12
C SER A 121 22.13 -4.72 4.08
N ASP A 122 21.63 -5.06 2.89
CA ASP A 122 20.24 -5.48 2.56
C ASP A 122 19.62 -6.63 3.42
N SER A 123 20.29 -7.11 4.46
CA SER A 123 19.88 -8.27 5.26
C SER A 123 19.79 -8.07 6.78
N ALA A 124 20.08 -6.90 7.38
CA ALA A 124 19.93 -6.77 8.84
C ALA A 124 19.78 -5.34 9.37
N ALA A 125 18.60 -5.01 9.91
CA ALA A 125 18.40 -3.83 10.72
C ALA A 125 19.03 -4.04 12.12
N TRP A 126 20.12 -3.33 12.44
CA TRP A 126 20.69 -3.20 13.79
C TRP A 126 19.80 -2.33 14.73
N ALA A 127 18.48 -2.41 14.57
CA ALA A 127 17.53 -1.52 15.24
C ALA A 127 17.64 -1.66 16.77
N GLY A 128 17.91 -0.53 17.44
CA GLY A 128 17.86 -0.39 18.89
C GLY A 128 19.01 -0.99 19.71
N GLN A 129 20.12 -1.41 19.08
CA GLN A 129 21.25 -2.04 19.78
C GLN A 129 22.47 -1.14 20.04
N LEU A 130 22.42 0.09 19.53
CA LEU A 130 23.55 1.02 19.48
C LEU A 130 23.27 2.22 20.39
N ASP A 131 24.23 2.56 21.24
CA ASP A 131 24.03 3.51 22.34
C ASP A 131 23.83 4.96 21.86
N THR A 132 22.89 5.64 22.52
CA THR A 132 22.62 7.07 22.33
C THR A 132 22.67 7.79 23.67
N TYR A 133 23.48 8.85 23.74
CA TYR A 133 23.64 9.66 24.94
C TYR A 133 23.13 11.08 24.70
N LEU A 134 21.95 11.39 25.25
CA LEU A 134 21.32 12.70 25.14
C LEU A 134 21.85 13.67 26.20
N ASN A 135 21.73 14.96 25.93
CA ASN A 135 22.13 16.04 26.84
C ASN A 135 23.60 15.99 27.29
N THR A 136 24.47 15.47 26.43
CA THR A 136 25.93 15.41 26.63
C THR A 136 26.51 16.83 26.68
N THR A 137 27.43 17.07 27.62
CA THR A 137 28.12 18.35 27.78
C THR A 137 29.57 18.24 27.31
N LYS A 138 30.29 19.35 27.19
CA LYS A 138 31.73 19.34 26.92
C LYS A 138 32.51 18.38 27.83
N LYS A 139 32.16 18.30 29.14
CA LYS A 139 32.85 17.46 30.12
C LYS A 139 32.64 15.96 29.87
N SER A 140 31.45 15.56 29.41
CA SER A 140 31.10 14.15 29.18
C SER A 140 31.27 13.73 27.71
N LEU A 141 31.57 14.66 26.80
CA LEU A 141 31.64 14.45 25.36
C LEU A 141 32.56 13.30 24.96
N LEU A 142 33.85 13.40 25.31
CA LEU A 142 34.84 12.40 24.91
C LEU A 142 34.52 11.01 25.47
N LYS A 143 34.02 10.96 26.72
CA LYS A 143 33.62 9.70 27.35
C LYS A 143 32.42 9.08 26.65
N ASN A 144 31.43 9.88 26.27
CA ASN A 144 30.26 9.38 25.53
C ASN A 144 30.63 8.96 24.10
N VAL A 145 31.61 9.60 23.45
CA VAL A 145 32.17 9.11 22.17
C VAL A 145 32.83 7.73 22.36
N GLN A 146 33.66 7.55 23.39
CA GLN A 146 34.25 6.24 23.68
C GLN A 146 33.20 5.18 24.05
N ARG A 147 32.13 5.57 24.74
CA ARG A 147 31.01 4.67 25.02
C ARG A 147 30.31 4.20 23.74
N CYS A 148 30.08 5.10 22.78
CA CYS A 148 29.57 4.72 21.45
C CYS A 148 30.55 3.82 20.67
N TRP A 149 31.86 3.93 20.90
CA TRP A 149 32.83 2.98 20.34
C TRP A 149 32.76 1.62 21.04
N ALA A 150 32.64 1.61 22.37
CA ALA A 150 32.51 0.39 23.16
C ALA A 150 31.22 -0.38 22.85
N SER A 151 30.13 0.30 22.48
CA SER A 151 28.85 -0.33 22.16
C SER A 151 28.91 -1.27 20.95
N LEU A 152 29.97 -1.21 20.14
CA LEU A 152 30.21 -2.21 19.08
C LEU A 152 30.51 -3.62 19.64
N PHE A 153 30.83 -3.72 20.92
CA PHE A 153 31.24 -4.96 21.59
C PHE A 153 30.27 -5.37 22.72
N THR A 154 28.99 -5.06 22.59
CA THR A 154 27.96 -5.64 23.47
C THR A 154 27.83 -7.15 23.22
N SER A 155 27.34 -7.91 24.20
CA SER A 155 27.17 -9.37 24.08
C SER A 155 26.37 -9.74 22.83
N ARG A 156 25.35 -8.94 22.48
CA ARG A 156 24.50 -9.14 21.30
C ARG A 156 25.24 -8.82 19.99
N ALA A 157 26.01 -7.73 19.96
CA ALA A 157 26.83 -7.37 18.79
C ALA A 157 27.93 -8.40 18.51
N ILE A 158 28.58 -8.90 19.57
CA ILE A 158 29.58 -9.97 19.48
C ILE A 158 28.93 -11.25 18.95
N PHE A 159 27.82 -11.69 19.53
CA PHE A 159 27.10 -12.90 19.09
C PHE A 159 26.70 -12.83 17.60
N TYR A 160 26.16 -11.69 17.17
CA TYR A 160 25.79 -11.47 15.77
C TYR A 160 26.99 -11.59 14.83
N ARG A 161 28.15 -11.02 15.20
CA ARG A 161 29.39 -11.10 14.41
C ARG A 161 29.81 -12.56 14.18
N PHE A 162 29.68 -13.42 15.19
CA PHE A 162 30.01 -14.83 15.06
C PHE A 162 29.02 -15.62 14.19
N GLU A 163 27.71 -15.38 14.31
CA GLU A 163 26.69 -16.02 13.47
C GLU A 163 26.85 -15.66 11.98
N HIS A 164 27.14 -14.40 11.68
CA HIS A 164 27.33 -13.94 10.29
C HIS A 164 28.56 -14.59 9.65
N PHE A 165 29.63 -14.76 10.44
CA PHE A 165 30.86 -15.42 10.02
C PHE A 165 30.65 -16.91 9.73
N GLN A 166 29.95 -17.65 10.59
CA GLN A 166 29.68 -19.09 10.40
C GLN A 166 28.80 -19.39 9.17
N ARG A 167 27.86 -18.49 8.82
CA ARG A 167 27.04 -18.63 7.60
C ARG A 167 27.87 -18.46 6.32
N HIS A 168 28.86 -17.57 6.31
CA HIS A 168 29.72 -17.34 5.15
C HIS A 168 30.77 -18.45 4.95
N THR A 169 31.26 -19.08 6.01
CA THR A 169 32.21 -20.20 5.90
C THR A 169 31.60 -21.48 5.32
N ASN A 170 30.33 -21.79 5.61
CA ASN A 170 29.62 -22.97 5.07
C ASN A 170 29.41 -22.94 3.55
N ILE A 171 29.45 -21.76 2.92
CA ILE A 171 29.31 -21.61 1.47
C ILE A 171 30.68 -21.84 0.78
N LEU A 172 31.79 -21.49 1.42
CA LEU A 172 33.14 -21.57 0.84
C LEU A 172 33.76 -22.97 0.97
N GLU A 173 33.39 -23.77 1.97
CA GLU A 173 33.84 -25.16 2.09
C GLU A 173 33.35 -26.05 0.93
N ASN A 174 32.20 -25.76 0.34
CA ASN A 174 31.66 -26.50 -0.82
C ASN A 174 32.37 -26.17 -2.15
N VAL A 175 33.28 -25.18 -2.17
CA VAL A 175 34.00 -24.74 -3.37
C VAL A 175 35.54 -24.94 -3.24
N GLY A 176 36.00 -25.60 -2.18
CA GLY A 176 37.41 -25.99 -2.03
C GLY A 176 38.40 -24.85 -1.80
N VAL A 177 37.93 -23.70 -1.29
CA VAL A 177 38.79 -22.57 -0.89
C VAL A 177 38.92 -22.60 0.63
N SER A 178 40.16 -22.68 1.15
CA SER A 178 40.41 -22.57 2.60
C SER A 178 39.89 -21.22 3.11
N ALA A 179 39.03 -21.25 4.13
CA ALA A 179 38.56 -20.07 4.83
C ALA A 179 39.73 -19.38 5.53
N VAL A 180 40.13 -18.22 5.01
CA VAL A 180 41.07 -17.31 5.64
C VAL A 180 40.27 -16.18 6.30
N GLY A 181 40.40 -16.03 7.63
CA GLY A 181 40.36 -14.76 8.35
C GLY A 181 39.01 -14.23 8.86
N HIS A 182 38.95 -13.95 10.17
CA HIS A 182 37.97 -13.08 10.86
C HIS A 182 38.07 -11.59 10.43
N GLU A 183 38.25 -11.30 9.14
CA GLU A 183 38.79 -10.01 8.65
C GLU A 183 37.76 -9.00 8.10
N GLU A 184 36.47 -9.10 8.42
CA GLU A 184 35.59 -7.94 8.20
C GLU A 184 35.84 -6.90 9.30
N LYS A 185 36.62 -5.86 8.97
CA LYS A 185 36.94 -4.74 9.86
C LYS A 185 35.69 -3.87 10.07
N ILE A 186 34.83 -4.27 11.00
CA ILE A 186 33.66 -3.47 11.38
C ILE A 186 34.15 -2.26 12.18
N SER A 187 33.81 -1.08 11.69
CA SER A 187 34.18 0.20 12.30
C SER A 187 32.92 0.99 12.64
N VAL A 188 33.06 1.98 13.52
CA VAL A 188 31.93 2.77 14.00
C VAL A 188 32.28 4.25 13.99
N ALA A 189 31.45 5.03 13.30
CA ALA A 189 31.47 6.47 13.39
C ALA A 189 30.57 6.94 14.54
N VAL A 190 30.77 8.16 15.01
CA VAL A 190 29.97 8.75 16.08
C VAL A 190 29.43 10.09 15.65
N VAL A 191 28.11 10.21 15.64
CA VAL A 191 27.39 11.46 15.35
C VAL A 191 27.35 12.30 16.62
N VAL A 192 27.78 13.56 16.52
CA VAL A 192 27.65 14.58 17.56
C VAL A 192 26.72 15.68 17.03
N GLN A 193 25.51 15.74 17.56
CA GLN A 193 24.43 16.59 17.04
C GLN A 193 23.90 17.52 18.12
N LYS A 194 23.64 18.79 17.78
CA LYS A 194 23.03 19.77 18.70
C LYS A 194 21.72 19.24 19.27
N MET A 195 21.58 19.27 20.60
CA MET A 195 20.40 18.75 21.27
C MET A 195 19.21 19.70 21.11
N ILE A 196 18.08 19.17 20.62
CA ILE A 196 16.80 19.87 20.59
C ILE A 196 16.04 19.53 21.88
N GLN A 197 15.76 20.56 22.69
CA GLN A 197 14.94 20.43 23.90
C GLN A 197 13.47 20.44 23.50
N SER A 198 12.98 19.33 22.94
CA SER A 198 11.65 19.25 22.37
C SER A 198 10.54 19.46 23.40
N GLU A 199 9.55 20.25 23.01
CA GLU A 199 8.27 20.35 23.71
C GLU A 199 7.39 19.15 23.34
N VAL A 200 7.41 18.80 22.04
CA VAL A 200 6.77 17.62 21.45
C VAL A 200 7.79 16.95 20.55
N SER A 201 7.82 15.63 20.52
CA SER A 201 8.65 14.86 19.60
C SER A 201 7.97 13.55 19.26
N GLY A 202 8.55 12.81 18.32
CA GLY A 202 8.13 11.45 18.06
C GLY A 202 8.72 10.89 16.79
N ILE A 203 7.99 9.94 16.23
CA ILE A 203 8.40 9.20 15.05
C ILE A 203 7.36 9.38 13.95
N ALA A 204 7.77 9.15 12.72
CA ALA A 204 6.86 9.09 11.60
C ALA A 204 7.34 8.03 10.61
N PHE A 205 6.39 7.24 10.10
CA PHE A 205 6.64 6.33 9.00
C PHE A 205 6.01 6.93 7.75
N THR A 206 6.79 7.07 6.69
CA THR A 206 6.25 7.55 5.42
C THR A 206 5.28 6.55 4.82
N VAL A 207 5.26 5.29 5.27
CA VAL A 207 4.25 4.29 4.92
C VAL A 207 3.69 3.74 6.22
N HIS A 208 2.37 3.73 6.36
CA HIS A 208 1.74 3.17 7.55
C HIS A 208 2.14 1.69 7.72
N PRO A 209 2.80 1.30 8.84
CA PRO A 209 3.45 -0.02 8.96
C PRO A 209 2.47 -1.19 9.02
N VAL A 210 1.20 -0.95 9.38
CA VAL A 210 0.12 -1.96 9.40
C VAL A 210 -0.63 -2.08 8.08
N THR A 211 -1.11 -0.97 7.50
CA THR A 211 -1.90 -1.01 6.25
C THR A 211 -1.02 -1.20 5.01
N GLU A 212 0.27 -0.86 5.11
CA GLU A 212 1.24 -0.82 4.02
C GLU A 212 0.81 0.06 2.82
N ASP A 213 -0.22 0.89 3.01
CA ASP A 213 -0.68 1.86 2.01
C ASP A 213 0.38 2.95 1.87
N ARG A 214 1.05 2.98 0.70
CA ARG A 214 2.10 3.96 0.41
C ARG A 214 1.58 5.38 0.22
N ASN A 215 0.27 5.59 0.15
CA ASN A 215 -0.34 6.91 0.23
C ASN A 215 -0.61 7.35 1.67
N GLN A 216 -0.47 6.47 2.67
CA GLN A 216 -0.66 6.82 4.07
C GLN A 216 0.68 6.95 4.78
N LEU A 217 0.92 8.08 5.43
CA LEU A 217 1.95 8.21 6.45
C LEU A 217 1.30 8.26 7.83
N ILE A 218 2.03 7.83 8.84
CA ILE A 218 1.63 7.90 10.23
C ILE A 218 2.62 8.76 11.00
N ILE A 219 2.12 9.67 11.83
CA ILE A 219 2.90 10.52 12.72
C ILE A 219 2.50 10.17 14.15
N GLU A 220 3.47 9.80 14.96
CA GLU A 220 3.28 9.59 16.39
C GLU A 220 3.91 10.73 17.18
N ALA A 221 3.19 11.27 18.17
CA ALA A 221 3.61 12.44 18.94
C ALA A 221 3.39 12.30 20.44
N GLY A 222 4.36 12.78 21.22
CA GLY A 222 4.28 12.82 22.68
C GLY A 222 5.04 14.01 23.27
N TRP A 223 4.68 14.38 24.51
CA TRP A 223 5.31 15.48 25.23
C TRP A 223 6.74 15.13 25.66
N GLY A 224 7.67 16.07 25.48
CA GLY A 224 9.07 15.95 25.90
C GLY A 224 10.00 15.39 24.83
N LEU A 225 11.08 14.73 25.27
CA LEU A 225 12.12 14.13 24.43
C LEU A 225 11.66 12.80 23.80
N GLY A 226 12.09 12.56 22.55
CA GLY A 226 11.60 11.43 21.74
C GLY A 226 12.02 10.05 22.25
N GLU A 227 13.00 10.01 23.16
CA GLU A 227 13.44 8.81 23.87
C GLU A 227 12.28 8.01 24.46
N ALA A 228 11.26 8.69 25.00
CA ALA A 228 10.10 8.04 25.62
C ALA A 228 9.25 7.23 24.62
N ILE A 229 9.15 7.69 23.37
CA ILE A 229 8.34 7.06 22.31
C ILE A 229 9.14 5.95 21.65
N VAL A 230 10.40 6.23 21.29
CA VAL A 230 11.28 5.24 20.64
C VAL A 230 11.50 4.01 21.52
N SER A 231 11.50 4.18 22.85
CA SER A 231 11.60 3.08 23.82
C SER A 231 10.26 2.43 24.20
N GLY A 232 9.13 2.90 23.67
CA GLY A 232 7.79 2.39 23.98
C GLY A 232 7.33 2.64 25.42
N GLN A 233 7.89 3.64 26.10
CA GLN A 233 7.61 3.94 27.52
C GLN A 233 6.40 4.85 27.73
N ILE A 234 5.82 5.38 26.65
CA ILE A 234 4.55 6.12 26.62
C ILE A 234 3.70 5.67 25.44
N THR A 235 2.39 5.86 25.54
CA THR A 235 1.47 5.76 24.39
C THR A 235 1.39 7.14 23.72
N PRO A 236 1.83 7.29 22.46
CA PRO A 236 1.76 8.56 21.75
C PRO A 236 0.34 8.83 21.21
N ASP A 237 0.08 10.10 20.85
CA ASP A 237 -0.97 10.39 19.87
C ASP A 237 -0.56 9.80 18.51
N SER A 238 -1.53 9.39 17.70
CA SER A 238 -1.33 8.90 16.34
C SER A 238 -2.17 9.69 15.34
N TYR A 239 -1.53 10.16 14.27
CA TYR A 239 -2.16 10.89 13.18
C TYR A 239 -1.87 10.19 11.85
N VAL A 240 -2.91 9.74 11.15
CA VAL A 240 -2.77 9.14 9.82
C VAL A 240 -3.11 10.19 8.78
N VAL A 241 -2.19 10.40 7.83
CA VAL A 241 -2.30 11.42 6.79
C VAL A 241 -2.18 10.75 5.43
N GLU A 242 -3.17 10.96 4.55
CA GLU A 242 -3.02 10.68 3.12
C GLU A 242 -2.06 11.70 2.51
N LYS A 243 -1.10 11.27 1.69
CA LYS A 243 -0.13 12.14 1.02
C LYS A 243 -0.77 12.88 -0.15
N ASP A 244 -1.64 12.21 -0.88
CA ASP A 244 -2.36 12.76 -2.03
C ASP A 244 -3.82 12.24 -2.12
N PRO A 245 -4.84 13.13 -1.98
CA PRO A 245 -4.71 14.53 -1.59
C PRO A 245 -4.23 14.64 -0.14
N ARG A 246 -3.36 15.62 0.16
CA ARG A 246 -2.80 15.77 1.50
C ARG A 246 -3.87 16.12 2.54
N ARG A 247 -4.28 15.15 3.35
CA ARG A 247 -5.29 15.34 4.41
C ARG A 247 -5.12 14.35 5.55
N ILE A 248 -5.50 14.79 6.75
CA ILE A 248 -5.61 13.91 7.92
C ILE A 248 -6.84 13.02 7.70
N ILE A 249 -6.66 11.70 7.79
CA ILE A 249 -7.74 10.71 7.63
C ILE A 249 -8.11 10.02 8.94
N ASP A 250 -7.21 9.99 9.93
CA ASP A 250 -7.48 9.48 11.26
C ASP A 250 -6.67 10.22 12.34
N THR A 251 -7.23 10.32 13.54
CA THR A 251 -6.57 10.96 14.69
C THR A 251 -6.96 10.23 15.97
N THR A 252 -5.96 9.68 16.65
CA THR A 252 -6.08 9.05 17.96
C THR A 252 -5.28 9.86 18.97
N VAL A 253 -5.94 10.33 20.04
CA VAL A 253 -5.30 11.08 21.12
C VAL A 253 -5.16 10.18 22.34
N ALA A 254 -3.95 10.09 22.89
CA ALA A 254 -3.65 9.27 24.06
C ALA A 254 -3.36 10.15 25.30
N SER A 255 -3.83 9.73 26.47
CA SER A 255 -3.45 10.41 27.72
C SER A 255 -1.97 10.20 28.02
N GLN A 256 -1.26 11.26 28.42
CA GLN A 256 0.14 11.18 28.81
C GLN A 256 0.39 11.86 30.16
N GLU A 257 0.63 11.07 31.21
CA GLU A 257 0.83 11.56 32.58
C GLU A 257 2.25 12.09 32.83
N ARG A 258 3.23 11.57 32.11
CA ARG A 258 4.65 11.90 32.29
C ARG A 258 5.39 11.99 30.96
N GLY A 259 6.46 12.79 30.91
CA GLY A 259 7.36 12.90 29.77
C GLY A 259 8.81 12.95 30.22
N ILE A 260 9.74 12.64 29.31
CA ILE A 260 11.17 12.73 29.57
C ILE A 260 11.64 14.15 29.20
N PHE A 261 12.34 14.81 30.12
CA PHE A 261 12.91 16.13 29.91
C PHE A 261 14.34 16.17 30.41
N ARG A 262 15.16 17.10 29.93
CA ARG A 262 16.50 17.31 30.48
C ARG A 262 16.41 17.60 31.99
N SER A 263 17.17 16.86 32.78
CA SER A 263 17.21 17.06 34.23
C SER A 263 17.75 18.44 34.57
N SER A 264 17.09 19.08 35.55
CA SER A 264 17.56 20.34 36.14
C SER A 264 18.59 20.10 37.25
N SER A 265 18.63 18.88 37.79
CA SER A 265 19.42 18.45 38.96
C SER A 265 20.82 17.97 38.61
N VAL A 266 21.11 17.70 37.32
CA VAL A 266 22.44 17.32 36.87
C VAL A 266 23.33 18.58 36.79
N ILE A 267 24.06 18.82 37.88
CA ILE A 267 25.10 19.85 37.95
C ILE A 267 26.27 19.41 37.05
N PRO A 268 26.75 20.25 36.12
CA PRO A 268 27.89 19.91 35.26
C PRO A 268 29.16 19.60 36.07
N GLY A 269 29.45 18.32 36.29
CA GLY A 269 30.70 17.84 36.90
C GLY A 269 30.62 17.35 38.35
N VAL A 270 29.46 16.91 38.84
CA VAL A 270 29.38 16.11 40.08
C VAL A 270 29.13 14.65 39.70
N THR A 271 30.16 13.82 39.78
CA THR A 271 29.98 12.36 39.91
C THR A 271 29.43 12.11 41.31
N ARG A 272 28.20 11.61 41.42
CA ARG A 272 27.70 11.10 42.70
C ARG A 272 28.51 9.86 43.10
N ASP A 273 28.48 9.60 44.40
CA ASP A 273 29.14 8.56 45.17
C ASP A 273 29.40 7.24 44.40
N PRO A 274 30.64 6.71 44.36
CA PRO A 274 30.99 5.47 43.68
C PRO A 274 30.19 4.22 44.12
N GLU A 275 29.47 4.29 45.25
CA GLU A 275 28.66 3.18 45.77
C GLU A 275 27.19 3.17 45.30
N SER A 276 26.69 4.25 44.67
CA SER A 276 25.33 4.24 44.09
C SER A 276 25.34 3.61 42.70
N LYS A 277 24.67 2.45 42.53
CA LYS A 277 24.57 1.68 41.27
C LYS A 277 23.80 2.35 40.13
N GLU A 278 23.31 3.57 40.29
CA GLU A 278 22.55 4.30 39.27
C GLU A 278 23.33 5.54 38.82
N GLU A 279 23.89 5.52 37.61
CA GLU A 279 24.38 6.73 36.96
C GLU A 279 23.21 7.72 36.84
N ALA A 280 23.34 8.92 37.44
CA ALA A 280 22.33 9.95 37.34
C ALA A 280 22.11 10.34 35.86
N SER A 281 20.96 9.97 35.32
CA SER A 281 20.61 10.26 33.92
C SER A 281 20.56 11.77 33.67
N ALA A 282 21.09 12.21 32.53
CA ALA A 282 20.99 13.59 32.05
C ALA A 282 19.52 14.02 31.79
N ASN A 283 18.62 13.04 31.76
CA ASN A 283 17.19 13.19 31.55
C ASN A 283 16.44 12.69 32.79
N GLU A 284 15.29 13.30 33.07
CA GLU A 284 14.40 12.88 34.15
C GLU A 284 12.95 12.83 33.67
N TRP A 285 12.19 11.90 34.25
CA TRP A 285 10.74 11.91 34.10
C TRP A 285 10.15 13.08 34.86
N ARG A 286 9.25 13.82 34.22
CA ARG A 286 8.43 14.83 34.85
C ARG A 286 6.97 14.60 34.54
N GLU A 287 6.12 14.91 35.50
CA GLU A 287 4.69 14.91 35.27
C GLU A 287 4.29 15.98 34.26
N ILE A 288 3.39 15.60 33.36
CA ILE A 288 2.69 16.52 32.49
C ILE A 288 1.56 17.15 33.31
N ALA A 289 1.43 18.48 33.21
CA ALA A 289 0.35 19.21 33.89
C ALA A 289 -1.01 18.61 33.53
N GLU A 290 -1.91 18.44 34.50
CA GLU A 290 -3.20 17.75 34.33
C GLU A 290 -4.00 18.29 33.12
N ASN A 291 -4.01 19.60 32.94
CA ASN A 291 -4.69 20.28 31.85
C ASN A 291 -4.07 20.05 30.44
N LYS A 292 -2.96 19.32 30.35
CA LYS A 292 -2.25 18.93 29.11
C LYS A 292 -2.26 17.42 28.86
N ARG A 293 -2.58 16.58 29.85
CA ARG A 293 -2.46 15.11 29.74
C ARG A 293 -3.33 14.53 28.62
N GLU A 294 -4.58 15.00 28.55
CA GLU A 294 -5.57 14.59 27.54
C GLU A 294 -5.57 15.46 26.27
N LYS A 295 -4.67 16.45 26.17
CA LYS A 295 -4.63 17.33 25.00
C LYS A 295 -3.88 16.68 23.85
N GLN A 296 -4.40 16.91 22.64
CA GLN A 296 -3.70 16.62 21.41
C GLN A 296 -2.36 17.36 21.35
N LYS A 297 -1.28 16.67 20.98
CA LYS A 297 0.09 17.20 21.07
C LYS A 297 0.42 18.15 19.93
N LEU A 298 -0.10 17.88 18.73
CA LEU A 298 0.05 18.74 17.55
C LEU A 298 -1.32 19.26 17.10
N SER A 299 -1.41 20.51 16.69
CA SER A 299 -2.59 21.02 15.97
C SER A 299 -2.66 20.47 14.54
N GLU A 300 -3.84 20.50 13.91
CA GLU A 300 -4.00 20.04 12.51
C GLU A 300 -3.02 20.72 11.54
N MET A 301 -2.80 22.03 11.71
CA MET A 301 -1.84 22.78 10.90
C MET A 301 -0.41 22.25 11.07
N GLN A 302 -0.02 21.94 12.30
CA GLN A 302 1.29 21.36 12.62
C GLN A 302 1.43 19.93 12.09
N ILE A 303 0.36 19.13 12.14
CA ILE A 303 0.34 17.77 11.57
C ILE A 303 0.57 17.85 10.05
N LEU A 304 -0.13 18.73 9.35
CA LEU A 304 0.03 18.89 7.90
C LEU A 304 1.38 19.50 7.51
N GLU A 305 1.92 20.42 8.31
CA GLU A 305 3.27 20.98 8.13
C GLU A 305 4.34 19.90 8.28
N LEU A 306 4.25 19.08 9.33
CA LEU A 306 5.17 17.97 9.54
C LEU A 306 5.02 16.90 8.45
N ALA A 307 3.78 16.59 8.04
CA ALA A 307 3.51 15.67 6.93
C ALA A 307 4.16 16.15 5.62
N GLU A 308 4.13 17.45 5.32
CA GLU A 308 4.85 18.03 4.18
C GLU A 308 6.34 17.73 4.23
N LEU A 309 6.95 17.93 5.41
CA LEU A 309 8.36 17.69 5.62
C LEU A 309 8.72 16.20 5.46
N ILE A 310 7.90 15.31 6.01
CA ILE A 310 8.04 13.85 5.88
C ILE A 310 7.95 13.41 4.41
N ILE A 311 6.97 13.92 3.66
CA ILE A 311 6.82 13.64 2.23
C ILE A 311 8.04 14.14 1.44
N LYS A 312 8.58 15.31 1.79
CA LYS A 312 9.81 15.85 1.18
C LYS A 312 11.01 14.90 1.40
N ILE A 313 11.16 14.35 2.59
CA ILE A 313 12.24 13.40 2.93
C ILE A 313 12.09 12.11 2.12
N GLU A 314 10.90 11.52 2.07
CA GLU A 314 10.63 10.32 1.27
C GLU A 314 10.93 10.54 -0.21
N LYS A 315 10.47 11.67 -0.76
CA LYS A 315 10.72 12.04 -2.17
C LYS A 315 12.20 12.22 -2.46
N HIS A 316 12.95 12.78 -1.51
CA HIS A 316 14.38 12.97 -1.64
C HIS A 316 15.14 11.64 -1.68
N TYR A 317 14.79 10.72 -0.79
CA TYR A 317 15.44 9.40 -0.74
C TYR A 317 14.97 8.42 -1.83
N GLY A 318 13.72 8.56 -2.27
CA GLY A 318 13.10 7.67 -3.27
C GLY A 318 12.66 6.31 -2.71
N PHE A 319 12.59 6.16 -1.39
CA PHE A 319 12.14 4.95 -0.69
C PHE A 319 11.42 5.30 0.62
N PRO A 320 10.58 4.41 1.17
CA PRO A 320 9.91 4.62 2.45
C PRO A 320 10.88 4.83 3.60
N CYS A 321 10.61 5.82 4.45
CA CYS A 321 11.48 6.19 5.55
C CYS A 321 10.78 6.09 6.91
N ASP A 322 11.53 5.60 7.90
CA ASP A 322 11.29 5.76 9.34
C ASP A 322 12.07 7.01 9.79
N ILE A 323 11.37 7.98 10.37
CA ILE A 323 11.86 9.33 10.65
C ILE A 323 11.63 9.68 12.11
N GLU A 324 12.67 10.13 12.79
CA GLU A 324 12.55 10.75 14.12
C GLU A 324 12.54 12.27 14.00
N TRP A 325 11.64 12.92 14.73
CA TRP A 325 11.45 14.36 14.67
C TRP A 325 11.23 15.00 16.05
N ALA A 326 11.52 16.30 16.13
CA ALA A 326 11.41 17.11 17.32
C ALA A 326 10.78 18.48 17.00
N PHE A 327 9.93 18.98 17.88
CA PHE A 327 9.28 20.27 17.77
C PHE A 327 9.60 21.14 18.99
N VAL A 328 10.10 22.35 18.75
CA VAL A 328 10.39 23.34 19.79
C VAL A 328 10.24 24.76 19.24
N GLY A 329 9.63 25.66 20.01
CA GLY A 329 9.56 27.08 19.65
C GLY A 329 8.95 27.36 18.27
N GLY A 330 7.95 26.56 17.87
CA GLY A 330 7.26 26.73 16.59
C GLY A 330 7.98 26.13 15.37
N LYS A 331 9.01 25.29 15.56
CA LYS A 331 9.79 24.72 14.44
C LYS A 331 9.99 23.22 14.58
N PHE A 332 9.85 22.52 13.47
CA PHE A 332 10.20 21.10 13.34
C PHE A 332 11.68 20.92 13.00
N TYR A 333 12.27 19.88 13.59
CA TYR A 333 13.61 19.40 13.32
C TYR A 333 13.58 17.89 13.07
N ILE A 334 14.36 17.43 12.10
CA ILE A 334 14.52 15.99 11.82
C ILE A 334 15.79 15.51 12.49
N THR A 335 15.65 14.57 13.41
CA THR A 335 16.79 14.05 14.20
C THR A 335 17.36 12.77 13.64
N GLN A 336 16.62 12.02 12.81
CA GLN A 336 17.09 10.82 12.13
C GLN A 336 16.16 10.47 10.95
N SER A 337 16.69 9.79 9.94
CA SER A 337 15.90 9.12 8.91
C SER A 337 16.62 7.87 8.41
N ARG A 338 15.88 6.77 8.21
CA ARG A 338 16.39 5.50 7.69
C ARG A 338 15.34 4.78 6.83
N PRO A 339 15.73 3.86 5.94
CA PRO A 339 14.76 3.06 5.17
C PRO A 339 13.85 2.21 6.07
N ILE A 340 12.58 2.03 5.69
CA ILE A 340 11.72 1.01 6.30
C ILE A 340 12.05 -0.35 5.65
N THR A 341 12.76 -1.21 6.38
CA THR A 341 13.23 -2.51 5.88
C THR A 341 12.25 -3.67 6.10
N THR A 342 11.18 -3.46 6.86
CA THR A 342 10.14 -4.47 7.14
C THR A 342 9.11 -4.60 6.04
N LEU A 343 9.05 -3.65 5.10
CA LEU A 343 8.18 -3.71 3.93
C LEU A 343 8.74 -4.72 2.93
N ALA A 344 7.87 -5.48 2.25
CA ALA A 344 8.30 -6.46 1.26
C ALA A 344 9.22 -5.83 0.18
N PRO A 345 10.39 -6.42 -0.12
CA PRO A 345 11.33 -5.86 -1.08
C PRO A 345 10.74 -5.84 -2.49
N GLN A 346 10.90 -4.72 -3.18
CA GLN A 346 10.62 -4.59 -4.62
C GLN A 346 11.82 -5.16 -5.41
N PRO A 347 11.61 -5.92 -6.50
CA PRO A 347 12.70 -6.19 -7.44
C PRO A 347 13.17 -4.87 -8.08
N PRO A 348 14.45 -4.72 -8.41
CA PRO A 348 14.97 -3.48 -8.97
C PRO A 348 14.32 -3.19 -10.33
N VAL A 349 13.59 -2.07 -10.38
CA VAL A 349 12.93 -1.56 -11.58
C VAL A 349 13.88 -0.57 -12.28
N SER A 350 13.99 -0.67 -13.60
CA SER A 350 15.01 0.04 -14.38
C SER A 350 14.77 1.55 -14.45
N GLU A 351 15.82 2.36 -14.63
CA GLU A 351 15.73 3.84 -14.69
C GLU A 351 14.82 4.38 -15.80
N LYS A 352 14.42 3.55 -16.76
CA LYS A 352 13.48 3.89 -17.83
C LYS A 352 12.03 3.91 -17.35
N GLU A 353 11.72 3.20 -16.26
CA GLU A 353 10.39 3.07 -15.65
C GLU A 353 10.18 4.09 -14.51
N LYS A 354 11.24 4.71 -13.98
CA LYS A 354 11.19 5.77 -12.95
C LYS A 354 10.41 7.02 -13.37
N LYS A 355 10.11 7.21 -14.66
CA LYS A 355 9.40 8.39 -15.17
C LYS A 355 7.86 8.29 -15.14
N GLU A 356 7.29 7.22 -14.60
CA GLU A 356 5.82 7.02 -14.60
C GLU A 356 5.18 6.85 -13.21
N PHE A 357 5.96 6.94 -12.11
CA PHE A 357 5.49 6.77 -10.73
C PHE A 357 4.97 8.09 -10.11
N GLU A 358 3.73 8.44 -10.41
CA GLU A 358 2.98 9.55 -9.76
C GLU A 358 1.47 9.25 -9.67
N LYS A 359 1.04 8.01 -9.39
CA LYS A 359 -0.40 7.70 -9.27
C LYS A 359 -0.74 6.94 -7.99
N THR A 360 -1.60 7.55 -7.19
CA THR A 360 -2.39 6.93 -6.10
C THR A 360 -2.93 5.57 -6.53
N PRO A 361 -2.95 4.55 -5.65
CA PRO A 361 -3.56 3.27 -5.95
C PRO A 361 -5.03 3.45 -6.39
N ILE A 362 -5.40 2.75 -7.45
CA ILE A 362 -6.72 2.81 -8.06
C ILE A 362 -7.53 1.63 -7.51
N HIS A 363 -8.55 1.95 -6.74
CA HIS A 363 -9.45 0.97 -6.15
C HIS A 363 -10.53 0.58 -7.14
N PHE A 364 -10.69 -0.72 -7.30
CA PHE A 364 -11.63 -1.37 -8.19
C PHE A 364 -12.60 -2.22 -7.37
N VAL A 365 -13.88 -2.03 -7.61
CA VAL A 365 -14.94 -2.86 -7.02
C VAL A 365 -15.52 -3.73 -8.12
N LYS A 366 -15.71 -5.03 -7.86
CA LYS A 366 -16.38 -5.91 -8.84
C LYS A 366 -17.83 -5.46 -8.97
N THR A 367 -18.20 -4.97 -10.14
CA THR A 367 -19.57 -4.50 -10.40
C THR A 367 -20.36 -5.49 -11.21
N LEU A 368 -19.72 -6.25 -12.11
CA LEU A 368 -20.41 -7.19 -12.99
C LEU A 368 -19.64 -8.52 -13.15
N GLU A 369 -20.35 -9.64 -13.27
CA GLU A 369 -19.77 -10.92 -13.72
C GLU A 369 -20.72 -11.62 -14.70
N ARG A 370 -20.39 -11.64 -16.01
CA ARG A 370 -21.32 -12.08 -17.07
C ARG A 370 -20.64 -12.80 -18.23
N ASP A 371 -21.41 -13.59 -18.96
CA ASP A 371 -20.98 -14.19 -20.23
C ASP A 371 -21.00 -13.13 -21.34
N GLN A 372 -19.85 -12.50 -21.56
CA GLN A 372 -19.64 -11.36 -22.46
C GLN A 372 -18.38 -11.60 -23.30
N THR A 373 -18.18 -10.78 -24.34
CA THR A 373 -16.98 -10.83 -25.20
C THR A 373 -16.04 -9.67 -24.89
N LEU A 374 -14.72 -9.91 -24.92
CA LEU A 374 -13.69 -8.89 -24.80
C LEU A 374 -13.81 -7.84 -25.92
N PHE A 375 -14.40 -8.19 -27.06
CA PHE A 375 -14.76 -7.26 -28.13
C PHE A 375 -15.64 -6.12 -27.60
N VAL A 376 -16.79 -6.46 -26.99
CA VAL A 376 -17.75 -5.46 -26.50
C VAL A 376 -17.19 -4.76 -25.26
N GLN A 377 -16.58 -5.52 -24.34
CA GLN A 377 -16.03 -4.98 -23.09
C GLN A 377 -14.87 -4.01 -23.32
N GLY A 378 -13.95 -4.35 -24.22
CA GLY A 378 -12.81 -3.48 -24.56
C GLY A 378 -13.26 -2.17 -25.22
N LEU A 379 -14.26 -2.20 -26.10
CA LEU A 379 -14.82 -0.99 -26.70
C LEU A 379 -15.57 -0.12 -25.69
N TRP A 380 -16.26 -0.74 -24.73
CA TRP A 380 -16.94 -0.02 -23.66
C TRP A 380 -15.93 0.72 -22.75
N ALA A 381 -14.88 0.04 -22.30
CA ALA A 381 -13.80 0.66 -21.51
C ALA A 381 -13.12 1.81 -22.27
N GLN A 382 -12.83 1.63 -23.56
CA GLN A 382 -12.28 2.70 -24.40
C GLN A 382 -13.23 3.91 -24.53
N GLY A 383 -14.53 3.67 -24.64
CA GLY A 383 -15.52 4.75 -24.69
C GLY A 383 -15.45 5.64 -23.46
N LEU A 384 -15.38 5.04 -22.28
CA LEU A 384 -15.36 5.76 -20.99
C LEU A 384 -14.02 6.43 -20.69
N ASP A 385 -12.90 5.77 -21.00
CA ASP A 385 -11.57 6.30 -20.68
C ASP A 385 -11.01 7.26 -21.73
N ILE A 386 -11.40 7.13 -23.01
CA ILE A 386 -10.80 7.90 -24.11
C ILE A 386 -11.81 8.85 -24.76
N ASP A 387 -13.00 8.35 -25.08
CA ASP A 387 -13.94 9.10 -25.93
C ASP A 387 -14.80 10.09 -25.16
N LEU A 388 -14.96 9.89 -23.85
CA LEU A 388 -15.67 10.81 -22.97
C LEU A 388 -15.14 12.25 -23.08
N GLU A 389 -13.81 12.41 -23.11
CA GLU A 389 -13.17 13.72 -23.24
C GLU A 389 -13.35 14.28 -24.65
N LYS A 390 -13.13 13.46 -25.69
CA LYS A 390 -13.28 13.88 -27.09
C LYS A 390 -14.69 14.34 -27.42
N ARG A 391 -15.69 13.64 -26.90
CA ARG A 391 -17.10 13.89 -27.22
C ARG A 391 -17.72 14.96 -26.35
N PHE A 392 -17.49 14.90 -25.04
CA PHE A 392 -18.19 15.77 -24.09
C PHE A 392 -17.32 16.85 -23.49
N GLY A 393 -16.02 16.89 -23.80
CA GLY A 393 -15.05 17.83 -23.23
C GLY A 393 -14.73 17.54 -21.75
N MET A 394 -15.00 16.32 -21.27
CA MET A 394 -14.87 15.96 -19.87
C MET A 394 -13.66 15.07 -19.65
N LYS A 395 -12.61 15.66 -19.07
CA LYS A 395 -11.37 14.94 -18.75
C LYS A 395 -11.50 14.27 -17.39
N ASN A 396 -11.63 12.95 -17.41
CA ASN A 396 -11.71 12.13 -16.21
C ASN A 396 -10.35 12.10 -15.48
N PRO A 397 -10.25 12.60 -14.24
CA PRO A 397 -9.01 12.58 -13.48
C PRO A 397 -8.73 11.23 -12.81
N TYR A 398 -9.72 10.32 -12.76
CA TYR A 398 -9.63 9.04 -12.05
C TYR A 398 -9.53 7.84 -13.01
N ARG A 399 -8.86 8.00 -14.16
CA ARG A 399 -8.67 6.89 -15.13
C ARG A 399 -7.66 5.84 -14.62
N PRO A 400 -7.83 4.56 -14.97
CA PRO A 400 -8.88 4.01 -15.82
C PRO A 400 -10.16 3.71 -15.03
N MET A 401 -11.29 3.82 -15.71
CA MET A 401 -12.62 3.65 -15.13
C MET A 401 -13.01 2.19 -14.97
N ILE A 402 -12.60 1.35 -15.93
CA ILE A 402 -12.97 -0.06 -16.01
C ILE A 402 -11.73 -0.93 -16.12
N LEU A 403 -11.77 -2.05 -15.42
CA LEU A 403 -10.91 -3.21 -15.59
C LEU A 403 -11.77 -4.43 -15.93
N THR A 404 -11.36 -5.21 -16.92
CA THR A 404 -12.01 -6.48 -17.26
C THR A 404 -11.09 -7.65 -16.92
N TYR A 405 -11.55 -8.59 -16.12
CA TYR A 405 -10.84 -9.84 -15.83
C TYR A 405 -11.54 -11.01 -16.53
N ALA A 406 -10.89 -11.54 -17.56
CA ALA A 406 -11.30 -12.74 -18.27
C ALA A 406 -10.92 -13.99 -17.46
N THR A 407 -11.93 -14.80 -17.15
CA THR A 407 -11.77 -16.11 -16.51
C THR A 407 -12.19 -17.23 -17.47
N LYS A 408 -11.96 -18.47 -17.06
CA LYS A 408 -12.41 -19.65 -17.83
C LYS A 408 -13.92 -19.69 -18.07
N ASP A 409 -14.70 -19.15 -17.14
CA ASP A 409 -16.16 -19.33 -17.12
C ASP A 409 -16.93 -18.10 -17.60
N ASN A 410 -16.37 -16.89 -17.46
CA ASN A 410 -17.00 -15.60 -17.77
C ASN A 410 -16.01 -14.42 -17.73
N LEU A 411 -16.50 -13.21 -18.03
CA LEU A 411 -15.77 -11.96 -17.83
C LEU A 411 -16.29 -11.25 -16.56
N GLN A 412 -15.37 -10.83 -15.71
CA GLN A 412 -15.63 -9.95 -14.58
C GLN A 412 -15.31 -8.51 -14.97
N VAL A 413 -16.18 -7.57 -14.59
CA VAL A 413 -15.97 -6.13 -14.74
C VAL A 413 -15.78 -5.55 -13.36
N TRP A 414 -14.73 -4.76 -13.26
CA TRP A 414 -14.37 -4.03 -12.06
C TRP A 414 -14.34 -2.55 -12.38
N GLU A 415 -14.96 -1.74 -11.53
CA GLU A 415 -15.08 -0.30 -11.74
C GLU A 415 -14.35 0.48 -10.66
N ASN A 416 -13.68 1.55 -11.09
CA ASN A 416 -13.17 2.56 -10.18
C ASN A 416 -14.33 3.47 -9.75
N MET A 417 -14.82 3.28 -8.53
CA MET A 417 -15.98 4.02 -8.03
C MET A 417 -15.75 5.52 -7.92
N LYS A 418 -14.50 5.99 -7.72
CA LYS A 418 -14.18 7.43 -7.76
C LYS A 418 -14.39 7.99 -9.17
N SER A 419 -14.00 7.22 -10.19
CA SER A 419 -14.23 7.55 -11.60
C SER A 419 -15.72 7.58 -11.95
N VAL A 420 -16.48 6.57 -11.48
CA VAL A 420 -17.94 6.51 -11.66
C VAL A 420 -18.62 7.72 -11.03
N GLN A 421 -18.30 8.04 -9.77
CA GLN A 421 -18.89 9.16 -9.06
C GLN A 421 -18.58 10.50 -9.74
N TRP A 422 -17.32 10.72 -10.14
CA TRP A 422 -16.94 11.91 -10.88
C TRP A 422 -17.72 12.07 -12.17
N MET A 423 -17.88 10.98 -12.94
CA MET A 423 -18.61 11.00 -14.20
C MET A 423 -20.10 11.32 -13.97
N LEU A 424 -20.72 10.72 -12.95
CA LEU A 424 -22.09 11.02 -12.54
C LEU A 424 -22.26 12.51 -12.22
N ASP A 425 -21.38 13.06 -11.39
CA ASP A 425 -21.41 14.47 -11.00
C ASP A 425 -21.23 15.40 -12.20
N ALA A 426 -20.32 15.05 -13.12
CA ALA A 426 -20.06 15.80 -14.34
C ALA A 426 -21.29 15.81 -15.28
N PHE A 427 -21.93 14.66 -15.48
CA PHE A 427 -23.13 14.55 -16.30
C PHE A 427 -24.34 15.23 -15.68
N LEU A 428 -24.57 15.07 -14.37
CA LEU A 428 -25.65 15.76 -13.66
C LEU A 428 -25.51 17.28 -13.77
N LYS A 429 -24.29 17.80 -13.57
CA LYS A 429 -23.98 19.23 -13.74
C LYS A 429 -24.20 19.69 -15.18
N LYS A 430 -23.85 18.86 -16.16
CA LYS A 430 -24.06 19.17 -17.59
C LYS A 430 -25.55 19.17 -17.94
N ASN A 431 -26.34 18.25 -17.39
CA ASN A 431 -27.78 18.19 -17.57
C ASN A 431 -28.53 19.35 -16.89
N GLN A 432 -28.02 19.85 -15.75
CA GLN A 432 -28.55 21.09 -15.14
C GLN A 432 -28.29 22.31 -16.02
N LYS A 433 -27.11 22.39 -16.66
CA LYS A 433 -26.76 23.50 -17.57
C LYS A 433 -27.45 23.39 -18.94
N ASN A 434 -27.69 22.17 -19.41
CA ASN A 434 -28.36 21.88 -20.66
C ASN A 434 -29.46 20.86 -20.40
N THR A 435 -30.69 21.35 -20.24
CA THR A 435 -31.84 20.58 -19.74
C THR A 435 -32.25 19.40 -20.62
N ASP A 436 -31.77 19.34 -21.86
CA ASP A 436 -32.02 18.26 -22.83
C ASP A 436 -30.80 17.37 -23.11
N PHE A 437 -29.70 17.54 -22.37
CA PHE A 437 -28.45 16.85 -22.65
C PHE A 437 -28.61 15.33 -22.65
N ILE A 438 -29.23 14.77 -21.59
CA ILE A 438 -29.44 13.32 -21.51
C ILE A 438 -30.48 12.84 -22.53
N ASP A 439 -31.51 13.65 -22.80
CA ASP A 439 -32.53 13.34 -23.82
C ASP A 439 -31.85 13.14 -25.20
N LYS A 440 -30.94 14.05 -25.60
CA LYS A 440 -30.16 13.94 -26.85
C LYS A 440 -29.23 12.73 -26.89
N VAL A 441 -28.56 12.39 -25.78
CA VAL A 441 -27.70 11.20 -25.71
C VAL A 441 -28.52 9.93 -25.93
N ILE A 442 -29.76 9.89 -25.44
CA ILE A 442 -30.69 8.77 -25.63
C ILE A 442 -31.19 8.71 -27.08
N GLU A 443 -31.53 9.84 -27.70
CA GLU A 443 -31.92 9.90 -29.13
C GLU A 443 -30.79 9.35 -30.02
N GLU A 444 -29.57 9.81 -29.82
CA GLU A 444 -28.39 9.34 -30.55
C GLU A 444 -28.11 7.85 -30.29
N TYR A 445 -28.34 7.36 -29.07
CA TYR A 445 -28.24 5.93 -28.76
C TYR A 445 -29.22 5.10 -29.58
N ASN A 446 -30.47 5.55 -29.67
CA ASN A 446 -31.52 4.86 -30.41
C ASN A 446 -31.19 4.79 -31.90
N ASP A 447 -30.65 5.87 -32.48
CA ASP A 447 -30.24 5.88 -33.89
C ASP A 447 -29.05 4.95 -34.17
N LEU A 448 -28.02 4.98 -33.31
CA LEU A 448 -26.90 4.04 -33.40
C LEU A 448 -27.36 2.58 -33.26
N THR A 449 -28.35 2.32 -32.41
CA THR A 449 -28.91 0.98 -32.22
C THR A 449 -29.68 0.50 -33.45
N LYS A 450 -30.40 1.39 -34.16
CA LYS A 450 -31.03 1.05 -35.45
C LYS A 450 -29.99 0.68 -36.51
N GLU A 451 -28.86 1.40 -36.56
CA GLU A 451 -27.75 1.06 -37.46
C GLU A 451 -27.16 -0.32 -37.11
N LEU A 452 -26.98 -0.63 -35.82
CA LEU A 452 -26.52 -1.94 -35.36
C LEU A 452 -27.52 -3.06 -35.68
N GLN A 453 -28.82 -2.81 -35.56
CA GLN A 453 -29.86 -3.76 -35.96
C GLN A 453 -29.74 -4.17 -37.42
N ALA A 454 -29.38 -3.24 -38.32
CA ALA A 454 -29.15 -3.56 -39.72
C ALA A 454 -27.96 -4.51 -39.92
N PHE A 455 -26.96 -4.50 -39.04
CA PHE A 455 -25.91 -5.54 -39.04
C PHE A 455 -26.46 -6.87 -38.55
N TRP A 456 -27.14 -6.88 -37.40
CA TRP A 456 -27.69 -8.10 -36.80
C TRP A 456 -28.65 -8.83 -37.75
N SER A 457 -29.46 -8.11 -38.52
CA SER A 457 -30.38 -8.70 -39.49
C SER A 457 -29.71 -9.30 -40.73
N ARG A 458 -28.48 -8.91 -41.07
CA ARG A 458 -27.73 -9.47 -42.21
C ARG A 458 -26.99 -10.77 -41.86
N GLY A 459 -26.88 -11.08 -40.57
CA GLY A 459 -26.09 -12.21 -40.07
C GLY A 459 -24.58 -11.91 -40.03
N ALA A 460 -23.80 -12.94 -39.70
CA ALA A 460 -22.36 -12.84 -39.47
C ALA A 460 -21.60 -12.11 -40.59
N ILE A 461 -20.74 -11.16 -40.22
CA ILE A 461 -19.85 -10.45 -41.14
C ILE A 461 -18.43 -11.02 -41.09
N THR A 462 -17.78 -11.06 -42.25
CA THR A 462 -16.39 -11.53 -42.38
C THR A 462 -15.45 -10.49 -43.00
N ASP A 463 -16.01 -9.46 -43.65
CA ASP A 463 -15.24 -8.38 -44.29
C ASP A 463 -14.62 -7.42 -43.24
N LYS A 464 -13.35 -7.09 -43.43
CA LYS A 464 -12.57 -6.29 -42.49
C LYS A 464 -13.07 -4.84 -42.37
N LYS A 465 -13.57 -4.24 -43.46
CA LYS A 465 -14.11 -2.87 -43.42
C LYS A 465 -15.44 -2.85 -42.68
N GLU A 466 -16.30 -3.83 -42.94
CA GLU A 466 -17.57 -3.97 -42.22
C GLU A 466 -17.35 -4.20 -40.72
N ILE A 467 -16.37 -5.03 -40.34
CA ILE A 467 -15.99 -5.26 -38.94
C ILE A 467 -15.55 -3.95 -38.27
N GLN A 468 -14.72 -3.14 -38.95
CA GLN A 468 -14.27 -1.87 -38.40
C GLN A 468 -15.41 -0.86 -38.26
N GLN A 469 -16.33 -0.82 -39.23
CA GLN A 469 -17.53 0.01 -39.17
C GLN A 469 -18.41 -0.40 -37.99
N TYR A 470 -18.66 -1.70 -37.84
CA TYR A 470 -19.43 -2.26 -36.74
C TYR A 470 -18.80 -1.96 -35.38
N ALA A 471 -17.49 -2.20 -35.22
CA ALA A 471 -16.76 -1.88 -33.99
C ALA A 471 -16.87 -0.39 -33.61
N ASN A 472 -16.82 0.51 -34.60
CA ASN A 472 -17.00 1.94 -34.37
C ASN A 472 -18.42 2.31 -33.91
N LEU A 473 -19.44 1.66 -34.46
CA LEU A 473 -20.83 1.84 -34.02
C LEU A 473 -21.03 1.33 -32.60
N VAL A 474 -20.56 0.13 -32.29
CA VAL A 474 -20.60 -0.45 -30.94
C VAL A 474 -19.92 0.50 -29.94
N ARG A 475 -18.71 0.99 -30.25
CA ARG A 475 -17.96 1.92 -29.40
C ARG A 475 -18.75 3.21 -29.07
N LYS A 476 -19.37 3.83 -30.08
CA LYS A 476 -20.19 5.04 -29.90
C LYS A 476 -21.44 4.77 -29.08
N ALA A 477 -22.12 3.67 -29.39
CA ALA A 477 -23.36 3.27 -28.72
C ALA A 477 -23.10 2.90 -27.25
N SER A 478 -22.00 2.17 -26.96
CA SER A 478 -21.55 1.83 -25.62
C SER A 478 -21.31 3.07 -24.75
N LEU A 479 -20.68 4.13 -25.29
CA LEU A 479 -20.50 5.39 -24.56
C LEU A 479 -21.86 6.05 -24.24
N ASN A 480 -22.78 6.06 -25.19
CA ASN A 480 -24.12 6.63 -24.98
C ASN A 480 -24.90 5.89 -23.92
N ILE A 481 -25.04 4.58 -24.07
CA ILE A 481 -25.87 3.81 -23.15
C ILE A 481 -25.34 3.86 -21.73
N SER A 482 -24.01 3.91 -21.57
CA SER A 482 -23.38 4.09 -20.26
C SER A 482 -23.71 5.43 -19.64
N THR A 483 -23.60 6.50 -20.43
CA THR A 483 -23.95 7.86 -20.01
C THR A 483 -25.39 7.92 -19.49
N CYS A 484 -26.32 7.27 -20.20
CA CYS A 484 -27.72 7.20 -19.81
C CYS A 484 -27.93 6.35 -18.54
N TYR A 485 -27.34 5.15 -18.49
CA TYR A 485 -27.59 4.18 -17.41
C TYR A 485 -27.00 4.59 -16.08
N TYR A 486 -25.75 5.06 -16.05
CA TYR A 486 -25.15 5.52 -14.80
C TYR A 486 -25.97 6.69 -14.23
N VAL A 487 -26.31 7.68 -15.05
CA VAL A 487 -27.08 8.85 -14.60
C VAL A 487 -28.50 8.48 -14.20
N GLY A 488 -29.21 7.66 -14.99
CA GLY A 488 -30.60 7.29 -14.70
C GLY A 488 -30.80 6.46 -13.44
N MET A 489 -29.75 5.82 -12.93
CA MET A 489 -29.77 5.09 -11.66
C MET A 489 -29.45 5.95 -10.45
N ASP A 490 -28.99 7.18 -10.63
CA ASP A 490 -28.64 8.09 -9.53
C ASP A 490 -29.90 8.77 -8.97
N GLU A 491 -30.07 8.74 -7.65
CA GLU A 491 -31.23 9.30 -6.95
C GLU A 491 -31.38 10.82 -7.16
N ARG A 492 -30.28 11.52 -7.46
CA ARG A 492 -30.27 12.98 -7.71
C ARG A 492 -30.80 13.33 -9.10
N THR A 493 -30.95 12.35 -9.98
CA THR A 493 -31.42 12.56 -11.36
C THR A 493 -32.91 12.91 -11.37
N PRO A 494 -33.36 13.91 -12.17
CA PRO A 494 -34.78 14.24 -12.29
C PRO A 494 -35.64 13.03 -12.66
N LYS A 495 -36.81 12.91 -12.03
CA LYS A 495 -37.69 11.74 -12.18
C LYS A 495 -38.03 11.41 -13.64
N LYS A 496 -38.28 12.43 -14.48
CA LYS A 496 -38.48 12.28 -15.94
C LYS A 496 -37.35 11.47 -16.62
N ILE A 497 -36.10 11.77 -16.27
CA ILE A 497 -34.92 11.10 -16.86
C ILE A 497 -34.78 9.68 -16.31
N GLN A 498 -35.03 9.46 -15.01
CA GLN A 498 -35.06 8.12 -14.43
C GLN A 498 -36.10 7.23 -15.13
N ASP A 499 -37.31 7.75 -15.34
CA ASP A 499 -38.40 7.02 -16.00
C ASP A 499 -38.06 6.70 -17.46
N LEU A 500 -37.45 7.65 -18.19
CA LEU A 500 -36.99 7.43 -19.55
C LEU A 500 -35.92 6.33 -19.62
N VAL A 501 -34.95 6.33 -18.69
CA VAL A 501 -33.90 5.30 -18.63
C VAL A 501 -34.49 3.94 -18.29
N VAL A 502 -35.52 3.87 -17.43
CA VAL A 502 -36.25 2.64 -17.15
C VAL A 502 -36.91 2.08 -18.42
N GLU A 503 -37.54 2.93 -19.24
CA GLU A 503 -38.13 2.49 -20.51
C GLU A 503 -37.06 1.99 -21.49
N VAL A 504 -35.97 2.75 -21.68
CA VAL A 504 -34.84 2.32 -22.53
C VAL A 504 -34.32 0.95 -22.08
N ARG A 505 -34.15 0.73 -20.78
CA ARG A 505 -33.67 -0.53 -20.22
C ARG A 505 -34.58 -1.73 -20.45
N LYS A 506 -35.90 -1.52 -20.49
CA LYS A 506 -36.86 -2.63 -20.67
C LYS A 506 -36.70 -3.28 -22.04
N GLU A 507 -36.40 -2.48 -23.05
CA GLU A 507 -36.29 -2.92 -24.44
C GLU A 507 -34.84 -3.11 -24.90
N ASP A 508 -33.87 -2.75 -24.06
CA ASP A 508 -32.46 -2.76 -24.44
C ASP A 508 -31.87 -4.17 -24.55
N ILE A 509 -31.59 -4.56 -25.78
CA ILE A 509 -30.94 -5.82 -26.14
C ILE A 509 -29.49 -5.61 -26.59
N PHE A 510 -28.94 -4.41 -26.42
CA PHE A 510 -27.65 -4.03 -27.01
C PHE A 510 -26.51 -4.99 -26.62
N TYR A 511 -26.29 -5.23 -25.33
CA TYR A 511 -25.19 -6.09 -24.92
C TYR A 511 -25.44 -7.54 -25.36
N SER A 512 -26.63 -8.10 -25.17
CA SER A 512 -26.91 -9.49 -25.55
C SER A 512 -26.74 -9.70 -27.06
N ARG A 513 -27.33 -8.84 -27.90
CA ARG A 513 -27.23 -8.94 -29.36
C ARG A 513 -25.82 -8.74 -29.89
N ASN A 514 -25.08 -7.76 -29.38
CA ASN A 514 -23.69 -7.58 -29.83
C ASN A 514 -22.81 -8.78 -29.47
N ASN A 515 -23.01 -9.40 -28.30
CA ASN A 515 -22.27 -10.61 -27.94
C ASN A 515 -22.62 -11.80 -28.83
N GLU A 516 -23.90 -12.04 -29.09
CA GLU A 516 -24.36 -13.09 -30.01
C GLU A 516 -23.75 -12.87 -31.40
N PHE A 517 -23.90 -11.67 -31.94
CA PHE A 517 -23.41 -11.31 -33.26
C PHE A 517 -21.89 -11.47 -33.41
N VAL A 518 -21.10 -11.02 -32.41
CA VAL A 518 -19.64 -11.22 -32.42
C VAL A 518 -19.28 -12.71 -32.43
N ARG A 519 -19.99 -13.54 -31.67
CA ARG A 519 -19.75 -14.99 -31.66
C ARG A 519 -20.06 -15.64 -33.01
N GLU A 520 -21.14 -15.21 -33.66
CA GLU A 520 -21.49 -15.65 -35.01
C GLU A 520 -20.41 -15.23 -36.02
N CYS A 521 -19.90 -14.00 -35.94
CA CYS A 521 -18.81 -13.51 -36.79
C CYS A 521 -17.54 -14.35 -36.61
N VAL A 522 -17.13 -14.62 -35.37
CA VAL A 522 -15.98 -15.47 -35.06
C VAL A 522 -16.17 -16.87 -35.64
N ALA A 523 -17.33 -17.49 -35.41
CA ALA A 523 -17.63 -18.83 -35.90
C ALA A 523 -17.69 -18.92 -37.43
N ALA A 524 -18.16 -17.85 -38.10
CA ALA A 524 -18.19 -17.76 -39.56
C ALA A 524 -16.79 -17.58 -40.16
N GLN A 525 -15.88 -16.89 -39.48
CA GLN A 525 -14.50 -16.70 -39.96
C GLN A 525 -13.60 -17.90 -39.65
N ASP A 526 -13.72 -18.50 -38.46
CA ASP A 526 -13.05 -19.76 -38.09
C ASP A 526 -13.88 -20.55 -37.06
N GLY A 527 -14.54 -21.60 -37.52
CA GLY A 527 -15.39 -22.44 -36.67
C GLY A 527 -14.68 -23.11 -35.50
N ARG A 528 -13.35 -23.28 -35.56
CA ARG A 528 -12.54 -23.84 -34.47
C ARG A 528 -12.44 -22.88 -33.29
N LEU A 529 -12.56 -21.58 -33.53
CA LEU A 529 -12.45 -20.53 -32.52
C LEU A 529 -13.77 -20.22 -31.81
N ARG A 530 -14.85 -20.98 -32.09
CA ARG A 530 -16.18 -20.76 -31.49
C ARG A 530 -16.14 -20.67 -29.96
N ASP A 531 -15.41 -21.57 -29.31
CA ASP A 531 -15.27 -21.59 -27.85
C ASP A 531 -14.38 -20.47 -27.31
N PHE A 532 -13.53 -19.88 -28.16
CA PHE A 532 -12.67 -18.74 -27.81
C PHE A 532 -13.28 -17.37 -28.13
N SER A 533 -14.50 -17.35 -28.68
CA SER A 533 -15.22 -16.10 -28.99
C SER A 533 -15.30 -15.07 -27.85
N PRO A 534 -15.39 -15.44 -26.54
CA PRO A 534 -15.32 -14.47 -25.46
C PRO A 534 -14.00 -13.71 -25.35
N PHE A 535 -12.90 -14.28 -25.85
CA PHE A 535 -11.53 -13.83 -25.59
C PHE A 535 -10.89 -13.08 -26.76
N ILE A 536 -11.70 -12.65 -27.74
CA ILE A 536 -11.25 -11.93 -28.93
C ILE A 536 -11.51 -10.43 -28.74
N LEU A 537 -10.47 -9.61 -28.97
CA LEU A 537 -10.56 -8.15 -28.88
C LEU A 537 -11.06 -7.53 -30.19
N SER A 538 -11.52 -6.29 -30.13
CA SER A 538 -12.18 -5.65 -31.27
C SER A 538 -11.31 -5.44 -32.49
N TRP A 539 -10.00 -5.24 -32.30
CA TRP A 539 -9.02 -5.11 -33.38
C TRP A 539 -8.50 -6.45 -33.92
N GLU A 540 -8.89 -7.56 -33.30
CA GLU A 540 -8.44 -8.92 -33.67
C GLU A 540 -9.48 -9.67 -34.50
N LEU A 541 -10.73 -9.19 -34.55
CA LEU A 541 -11.76 -9.79 -35.39
C LEU A 541 -11.36 -9.65 -36.88
N GLY A 542 -11.27 -10.78 -37.58
CA GLY A 542 -10.74 -10.88 -38.95
C GLY A 542 -9.21 -10.99 -39.06
N ASN A 543 -8.47 -10.94 -37.94
CA ASN A 543 -7.04 -11.31 -37.88
C ASN A 543 -6.74 -11.90 -36.50
N PHE A 544 -7.17 -13.14 -36.30
CA PHE A 544 -7.18 -13.77 -34.99
C PHE A 544 -5.78 -14.03 -34.44
N PRO A 545 -5.57 -13.87 -33.13
CA PRO A 545 -4.35 -14.32 -32.48
C PRO A 545 -4.25 -15.84 -32.51
N SER A 546 -3.05 -16.38 -32.28
CA SER A 546 -2.84 -17.83 -32.18
C SER A 546 -3.70 -18.45 -31.08
N GLU A 547 -4.08 -19.72 -31.23
CA GLU A 547 -4.81 -20.46 -30.19
C GLU A 547 -4.13 -20.42 -28.81
N ASP A 548 -2.80 -20.38 -28.76
CA ASP A 548 -2.06 -20.34 -27.48
C ASP A 548 -2.34 -19.05 -26.70
N ILE A 549 -2.44 -17.90 -27.39
CA ILE A 549 -2.84 -16.62 -26.79
C ILE A 549 -4.29 -16.71 -26.29
N LEU A 550 -5.19 -17.28 -27.09
CA LEU A 550 -6.60 -17.44 -26.70
C LEU A 550 -6.77 -18.38 -25.50
N LYS A 551 -6.00 -19.46 -25.44
CA LYS A 551 -5.92 -20.37 -24.29
C LYS A 551 -5.36 -19.67 -23.05
N ALA A 552 -4.35 -18.82 -23.22
CA ALA A 552 -3.81 -18.02 -22.12
C ALA A 552 -4.86 -17.04 -21.57
N ARG A 553 -5.60 -16.35 -22.44
CA ARG A 553 -6.72 -15.47 -22.03
C ARG A 553 -7.82 -16.22 -21.28
N ALA A 554 -8.18 -17.39 -21.80
CA ALA A 554 -9.16 -18.26 -21.16
C ALA A 554 -8.70 -18.80 -19.79
N LYS A 555 -7.38 -18.94 -19.58
CA LYS A 555 -6.82 -19.32 -18.28
C LYS A 555 -6.90 -18.16 -17.28
N GLY A 556 -6.63 -16.94 -17.74
CA GLY A 556 -6.78 -15.72 -16.97
C GLY A 556 -6.07 -14.53 -17.60
N ALA A 557 -6.83 -13.48 -17.94
CA ALA A 557 -6.27 -12.25 -18.49
C ALA A 557 -7.01 -11.01 -18.00
N ILE A 558 -6.26 -9.95 -17.68
CA ILE A 558 -6.78 -8.65 -17.28
C ILE A 558 -6.54 -7.64 -18.38
N LEU A 559 -7.60 -6.92 -18.75
CA LEU A 559 -7.58 -5.80 -19.67
C LEU A 559 -7.87 -4.51 -18.90
N ILE A 560 -6.91 -3.59 -18.89
CA ILE A 560 -7.03 -2.29 -18.23
C ILE A 560 -6.27 -1.21 -19.02
N ALA A 561 -6.92 -0.06 -19.26
CA ALA A 561 -6.34 1.05 -20.02
C ALA A 561 -5.76 0.65 -21.40
N GLY A 562 -6.35 -0.35 -22.07
CA GLY A 562 -5.85 -0.87 -23.35
C GLY A 562 -4.60 -1.75 -23.26
N LYS A 563 -4.12 -2.06 -22.05
CA LYS A 563 -3.05 -3.03 -21.78
C LYS A 563 -3.64 -4.37 -21.37
N GLU A 564 -2.99 -5.44 -21.82
CA GLU A 564 -3.34 -6.82 -21.50
C GLU A 564 -2.29 -7.45 -20.58
N PHE A 565 -2.75 -8.16 -19.56
CA PHE A 565 -1.93 -8.82 -18.56
C PHE A 565 -2.42 -10.24 -18.31
N PHE A 566 -1.54 -11.23 -18.41
CA PHE A 566 -1.87 -12.62 -18.07
C PHE A 566 -1.61 -12.88 -16.58
N THR A 567 -2.55 -13.56 -15.94
CA THR A 567 -2.51 -13.86 -14.50
C THR A 567 -3.30 -15.14 -14.21
N GLU A 568 -2.93 -15.92 -13.20
CA GLU A 568 -3.73 -17.11 -12.84
C GLU A 568 -4.98 -16.74 -12.03
N ASN A 569 -4.89 -15.65 -11.27
CA ASN A 569 -6.02 -15.07 -10.55
C ASN A 569 -5.80 -13.57 -10.29
N ILE A 570 -6.86 -12.90 -9.85
CA ILE A 570 -6.84 -11.46 -9.62
C ILE A 570 -6.01 -11.07 -8.38
N GLN A 571 -5.85 -11.97 -7.40
CA GLN A 571 -5.00 -11.77 -6.22
C GLN A 571 -3.52 -11.73 -6.60
N GLU A 572 -3.09 -12.63 -7.50
CA GLU A 572 -1.73 -12.62 -8.06
C GLU A 572 -1.49 -11.35 -8.86
N PHE A 573 -2.46 -10.93 -9.67
CA PHE A 573 -2.37 -9.68 -10.41
C PHE A 573 -2.25 -8.47 -9.47
N SER A 574 -3.10 -8.38 -8.44
CA SER A 574 -3.04 -7.34 -7.41
C SER A 574 -1.67 -7.28 -6.72
N ARG A 575 -1.07 -8.45 -6.44
CA ARG A 575 0.28 -8.53 -5.87
C ARG A 575 1.36 -8.01 -6.83
N LYS A 576 1.20 -8.26 -8.13
CA LYS A 576 2.16 -7.87 -9.18
C LYS A 576 2.02 -6.41 -9.60
N TYR A 577 0.80 -5.86 -9.53
CA TYR A 577 0.45 -4.49 -9.94
C TYR A 577 -0.26 -3.78 -8.78
N PRO A 578 0.49 -3.38 -7.73
CA PRO A 578 -0.08 -2.81 -6.50
C PRO A 578 -0.80 -1.47 -6.73
N GLU A 579 -0.63 -0.84 -7.89
CA GLU A 579 -1.41 0.32 -8.31
C GLU A 579 -2.89 0.01 -8.62
N TYR A 580 -3.26 -1.26 -8.78
CA TYR A 580 -4.64 -1.71 -8.98
C TYR A 580 -5.11 -2.53 -7.78
N VAL A 581 -5.84 -1.88 -6.88
CA VAL A 581 -6.38 -2.50 -5.68
C VAL A 581 -7.79 -3.00 -5.98
N PHE A 582 -8.11 -4.22 -5.54
CA PHE A 582 -9.42 -4.82 -5.75
C PHE A 582 -10.12 -5.00 -4.41
N ASP A 583 -11.19 -4.26 -4.21
CA ASP A 583 -11.92 -4.26 -2.95
C ASP A 583 -12.78 -5.54 -2.85
N ASN A 584 -12.94 -6.04 -1.63
CA ASN A 584 -13.80 -7.20 -1.30
C ASN A 584 -13.40 -8.55 -1.93
N LEU A 585 -12.13 -8.72 -2.34
CA LEU A 585 -11.62 -9.98 -2.92
C LEU A 585 -11.83 -11.23 -2.04
N ASN A 586 -11.87 -11.04 -0.71
CA ASN A 586 -11.95 -12.11 0.28
C ASN A 586 -13.17 -11.94 1.18
N ALA A 587 -14.27 -11.37 0.67
CA ALA A 587 -15.52 -11.32 1.42
C ALA A 587 -15.83 -12.73 1.96
N THR A 588 -15.68 -12.88 3.27
CA THR A 588 -15.96 -14.09 4.02
C THR A 588 -16.91 -13.66 5.11
N ILE A 589 -17.98 -14.41 5.24
CA ILE A 589 -19.00 -14.20 6.25
C ILE A 589 -18.56 -15.06 7.43
N GLY A 590 -18.38 -14.45 8.62
CA GLY A 590 -18.16 -15.22 9.85
C GLY A 590 -19.33 -16.18 10.10
N GLU A 591 -19.15 -17.25 10.88
CA GLU A 591 -20.16 -18.33 11.07
C GLU A 591 -21.56 -17.86 11.54
N ASN A 592 -21.76 -16.58 11.89
CA ASN A 592 -23.04 -15.97 12.26
C ASN A 592 -23.43 -14.72 11.45
N GLU A 593 -22.66 -14.36 10.43
CA GLU A 593 -22.99 -13.23 9.57
C GLU A 593 -23.97 -13.66 8.46
N SER A 594 -24.79 -12.74 7.97
CA SER A 594 -25.82 -13.03 7.00
C SER A 594 -25.65 -12.19 5.74
N ILE A 595 -25.84 -12.79 4.56
CA ILE A 595 -25.83 -12.05 3.30
C ILE A 595 -27.08 -11.18 3.26
N VAL A 596 -26.92 -9.86 3.08
CA VAL A 596 -28.05 -8.93 3.00
C VAL A 596 -28.20 -8.44 1.56
N GLY A 597 -29.44 -8.39 1.09
CA GLY A 597 -29.81 -7.78 -0.18
C GLY A 597 -31.20 -7.16 -0.10
N GLN A 598 -31.72 -6.78 -1.27
CA GLN A 598 -33.03 -6.17 -1.39
C GLN A 598 -34.09 -7.22 -1.72
N THR A 599 -35.17 -7.24 -0.95
CA THR A 599 -36.34 -8.07 -1.23
C THR A 599 -37.07 -7.60 -2.47
N THR A 600 -37.34 -8.52 -3.40
CA THR A 600 -38.20 -8.24 -4.57
C THR A 600 -39.52 -8.99 -4.56
N PHE A 601 -39.54 -10.15 -3.90
CA PHE A 601 -40.75 -10.88 -3.54
C PHE A 601 -40.55 -11.58 -2.18
N PRO A 602 -41.47 -11.37 -1.22
CA PRO A 602 -41.34 -11.87 0.15
C PRO A 602 -41.50 -13.40 0.27
N GLY A 603 -41.14 -13.93 1.43
CA GLY A 603 -41.25 -15.34 1.79
C GLY A 603 -39.95 -15.95 2.30
N ILE A 604 -40.07 -17.08 2.98
CA ILE A 604 -38.94 -17.77 3.62
C ILE A 604 -38.85 -19.19 3.06
N VAL A 605 -37.67 -19.58 2.58
CA VAL A 605 -37.43 -20.95 2.09
C VAL A 605 -36.01 -21.40 2.35
N ALA A 606 -35.84 -22.68 2.64
CA ALA A 606 -34.54 -23.32 2.74
C ALA A 606 -34.31 -24.26 1.55
N GLY A 607 -33.08 -24.29 1.03
CA GLY A 607 -32.72 -25.14 -0.09
C GLY A 607 -31.22 -25.19 -0.32
N ARG A 608 -30.81 -26.09 -1.24
CA ARG A 608 -29.40 -26.20 -1.61
C ARG A 608 -29.03 -25.13 -2.62
N VAL A 609 -27.91 -24.47 -2.39
CA VAL A 609 -27.33 -23.48 -3.31
C VAL A 609 -26.94 -24.15 -4.62
N ARG A 610 -27.34 -23.54 -5.73
CA ARG A 610 -26.80 -23.79 -7.08
C ARG A 610 -26.34 -22.49 -7.70
N ILE A 611 -25.03 -22.38 -7.87
CA ILE A 611 -24.36 -21.23 -8.45
C ILE A 611 -24.37 -21.35 -9.97
N VAL A 612 -25.07 -20.41 -10.61
CA VAL A 612 -25.21 -20.34 -12.06
C VAL A 612 -24.48 -19.10 -12.56
N LYS A 613 -23.22 -19.28 -12.98
CA LYS A 613 -22.37 -18.21 -13.55
C LYS A 613 -22.46 -18.07 -15.07
N ASN A 614 -23.00 -19.08 -15.75
CA ASN A 614 -23.18 -19.11 -17.21
C ASN A 614 -24.29 -20.10 -17.60
N LEU A 615 -24.72 -20.03 -18.86
CA LEU A 615 -25.83 -20.84 -19.38
C LEU A 615 -25.58 -22.35 -19.30
N LYS A 616 -24.31 -22.79 -19.36
CA LYS A 616 -23.94 -24.21 -19.26
C LYS A 616 -24.28 -24.83 -17.90
N ARG A 617 -24.44 -24.02 -16.85
CA ARG A 617 -24.80 -24.45 -15.49
C ARG A 617 -26.30 -24.55 -15.24
N LEU A 618 -27.14 -23.99 -16.12
CA LEU A 618 -28.61 -24.03 -15.98
C LEU A 618 -29.19 -25.45 -15.76
N PRO A 619 -28.68 -26.52 -16.42
CA PRO A 619 -29.19 -27.86 -16.18
C PRO A 619 -28.93 -28.41 -14.77
N ALA A 620 -27.96 -27.85 -14.03
CA ALA A 620 -27.61 -28.32 -12.69
C ALA A 620 -28.63 -27.93 -11.61
N VAL A 621 -29.45 -26.91 -11.86
CA VAL A 621 -30.50 -26.46 -10.94
C VAL A 621 -31.64 -27.47 -10.91
N LYS A 622 -31.94 -28.04 -9.75
CA LYS A 622 -33.02 -29.00 -9.54
C LYS A 622 -34.21 -28.36 -8.82
N SER A 623 -35.34 -29.09 -8.78
CA SER A 623 -36.52 -28.66 -8.03
C SER A 623 -36.16 -28.53 -6.55
N GLY A 624 -36.49 -27.39 -5.94
CA GLY A 624 -36.19 -27.11 -4.52
C GLY A 624 -34.83 -26.45 -4.25
N ASP A 625 -33.96 -26.31 -5.26
CA ASP A 625 -32.67 -25.63 -5.10
C ASP A 625 -32.85 -24.10 -5.01
N ILE A 626 -31.91 -23.41 -4.37
CA ILE A 626 -31.79 -21.94 -4.39
C ILE A 626 -30.89 -21.56 -5.57
N LEU A 627 -31.44 -20.86 -6.55
CA LEU A 627 -30.66 -20.37 -7.68
C LEU A 627 -29.90 -19.13 -7.24
N VAL A 628 -28.57 -19.23 -7.20
CA VAL A 628 -27.66 -18.13 -6.89
C VAL A 628 -26.91 -17.75 -8.16
N ALA A 629 -26.97 -16.50 -8.59
CA ALA A 629 -26.33 -16.07 -9.84
C ALA A 629 -25.84 -14.60 -9.75
N PRO A 630 -24.84 -14.17 -10.52
CA PRO A 630 -24.47 -12.76 -10.56
C PRO A 630 -25.65 -11.89 -10.99
N MET A 631 -26.31 -12.28 -12.09
CA MET A 631 -27.58 -11.75 -12.59
C MET A 631 -28.32 -12.82 -13.40
N THR A 632 -29.64 -12.70 -13.57
CA THR A 632 -30.43 -13.57 -14.46
C THR A 632 -30.80 -12.87 -15.77
N THR A 633 -30.95 -13.66 -16.84
CA THR A 633 -31.48 -13.25 -18.16
C THR A 633 -32.69 -14.12 -18.53
N PRO A 634 -33.47 -13.79 -19.57
CA PRO A 634 -34.59 -14.63 -20.01
C PRO A 634 -34.24 -16.10 -20.25
N ASP A 635 -33.00 -16.40 -20.63
CA ASP A 635 -32.52 -17.78 -20.82
C ASP A 635 -32.52 -18.61 -19.51
N TYR A 636 -32.55 -17.95 -18.35
CA TYR A 636 -32.57 -18.62 -17.04
C TYR A 636 -33.95 -19.18 -16.69
N MET A 637 -35.00 -18.83 -17.44
CA MET A 637 -36.39 -19.20 -17.16
C MET A 637 -36.61 -20.69 -16.84
N PRO A 638 -36.04 -21.65 -17.59
CA PRO A 638 -36.21 -23.08 -17.27
C PRO A 638 -35.64 -23.45 -15.89
N ALA A 639 -34.51 -22.87 -15.49
CA ALA A 639 -33.90 -23.10 -14.18
C ALA A 639 -34.67 -22.38 -13.06
N MET A 640 -35.11 -21.14 -13.30
CA MET A 640 -35.92 -20.36 -12.37
C MET A 640 -37.28 -21.01 -12.08
N GLN A 641 -37.86 -21.69 -13.06
CA GLN A 641 -39.08 -22.49 -12.85
C GLN A 641 -38.87 -23.64 -11.86
N ARG A 642 -37.67 -24.24 -11.79
CA ARG A 642 -37.36 -25.34 -10.87
C ARG A 642 -36.91 -24.86 -9.49
N ALA A 643 -36.15 -23.77 -9.42
CA ALA A 643 -35.62 -23.24 -8.16
C ALA A 643 -36.73 -22.81 -7.19
N ALA A 644 -36.48 -22.92 -5.88
CA ALA A 644 -37.42 -22.52 -4.84
C ALA A 644 -37.34 -21.02 -4.49
N ALA A 645 -36.16 -20.42 -4.61
CA ALA A 645 -35.93 -18.97 -4.51
C ALA A 645 -34.75 -18.53 -5.38
N PHE A 646 -34.63 -17.22 -5.55
CA PHE A 646 -33.57 -16.59 -6.32
C PHE A 646 -32.73 -15.66 -5.44
N VAL A 647 -31.42 -15.77 -5.54
CA VAL A 647 -30.46 -14.86 -4.91
C VAL A 647 -29.54 -14.32 -5.99
N THR A 648 -29.40 -13.01 -6.08
CA THR A 648 -28.50 -12.39 -7.07
C THR A 648 -27.55 -11.37 -6.46
N ASP A 649 -26.31 -11.33 -6.96
CA ASP A 649 -25.30 -10.35 -6.55
C ASP A 649 -25.69 -8.95 -7.03
N GLU A 650 -26.22 -8.88 -8.26
CA GLU A 650 -26.59 -7.66 -8.94
C GLU A 650 -28.11 -7.52 -9.10
N GLY A 651 -28.56 -6.30 -9.35
CA GLY A 651 -29.95 -5.98 -9.69
C GLY A 651 -30.70 -5.31 -8.55
N GLY A 652 -31.65 -4.45 -8.92
CA GLY A 652 -32.59 -3.82 -8.00
C GLY A 652 -34.03 -4.31 -8.24
N VAL A 653 -35.01 -3.65 -7.62
CA VAL A 653 -36.43 -4.04 -7.67
C VAL A 653 -37.06 -4.13 -9.07
N THR A 654 -36.39 -3.67 -10.12
CA THR A 654 -36.85 -3.74 -11.51
C THR A 654 -36.04 -4.70 -12.38
N CYS A 655 -35.06 -5.43 -11.84
CA CYS A 655 -34.26 -6.36 -12.63
C CYS A 655 -35.06 -7.59 -13.08
N HIS A 656 -34.50 -8.35 -14.02
CA HIS A 656 -35.13 -9.58 -14.54
C HIS A 656 -35.53 -10.55 -13.42
N ALA A 657 -34.63 -10.83 -12.46
CA ALA A 657 -34.94 -11.66 -11.29
C ALA A 657 -36.12 -11.10 -10.48
N ALA A 658 -36.17 -9.79 -10.28
CA ALA A 658 -37.24 -9.12 -9.56
C ALA A 658 -38.60 -9.28 -10.24
N ILE A 659 -38.66 -9.06 -11.56
CA ILE A 659 -39.89 -9.19 -12.36
C ILE A 659 -40.38 -10.64 -12.31
N VAL A 660 -39.52 -11.59 -12.67
CA VAL A 660 -39.88 -13.02 -12.74
C VAL A 660 -40.25 -13.58 -11.38
N SER A 661 -39.59 -13.14 -10.29
CA SER A 661 -39.92 -13.58 -8.93
C SER A 661 -41.37 -13.25 -8.54
N ARG A 662 -41.87 -12.09 -8.96
CA ARG A 662 -43.25 -11.66 -8.70
C ARG A 662 -44.26 -12.45 -9.51
N GLU A 663 -43.93 -12.74 -10.77
CA GLU A 663 -44.77 -13.56 -11.65
C GLU A 663 -44.85 -15.00 -11.15
N MET A 664 -43.72 -15.59 -10.74
CA MET A 664 -43.64 -16.96 -10.24
C MET A 664 -44.03 -17.10 -8.76
N LYS A 665 -44.19 -15.97 -8.05
CA LYS A 665 -44.45 -15.90 -6.61
C LYS A 665 -43.43 -16.68 -5.77
N LYS A 666 -42.14 -16.48 -6.06
CA LYS A 666 -41.04 -17.15 -5.36
C LYS A 666 -40.19 -16.15 -4.58
N PRO A 667 -39.75 -16.46 -3.36
CA PRO A 667 -38.89 -15.58 -2.58
C PRO A 667 -37.65 -15.15 -3.37
N CYS A 668 -37.29 -13.88 -3.28
CA CYS A 668 -36.19 -13.34 -4.07
C CYS A 668 -35.47 -12.18 -3.38
N VAL A 669 -34.15 -12.31 -3.28
CA VAL A 669 -33.22 -11.33 -2.74
C VAL A 669 -32.21 -10.95 -3.83
N VAL A 670 -32.16 -9.67 -4.19
CA VAL A 670 -31.28 -9.15 -5.25
C VAL A 670 -30.28 -8.15 -4.68
N GLY A 671 -29.21 -7.84 -5.41
CA GLY A 671 -28.26 -6.82 -4.98
C GLY A 671 -27.46 -7.20 -3.73
N THR A 672 -27.20 -8.50 -3.53
CA THR A 672 -26.42 -9.01 -2.39
C THR A 672 -24.93 -8.70 -2.49
N LYS A 673 -24.47 -8.21 -3.66
CA LYS A 673 -23.10 -7.82 -4.02
C LYS A 673 -22.08 -8.97 -4.09
N PHE A 674 -22.17 -9.96 -3.21
CA PHE A 674 -21.14 -10.99 -3.07
C PHE A 674 -21.67 -12.39 -2.70
N ALA A 675 -22.95 -12.70 -2.87
CA ALA A 675 -23.50 -14.03 -2.56
C ALA A 675 -22.82 -15.14 -3.38
N THR A 676 -22.54 -14.94 -4.67
CA THR A 676 -21.85 -15.95 -5.49
C THR A 676 -20.38 -16.15 -5.13
N GLN A 677 -19.82 -15.25 -4.32
CA GLN A 677 -18.43 -15.28 -3.86
C GLN A 677 -18.30 -16.01 -2.53
N VAL A 678 -19.32 -15.89 -1.68
CA VAL A 678 -19.34 -16.49 -0.34
C VAL A 678 -19.96 -17.88 -0.33
N LEU A 679 -21.09 -18.05 -1.01
CA LEU A 679 -21.80 -19.33 -1.05
C LEU A 679 -21.07 -20.32 -1.95
N LYS A 680 -21.21 -21.62 -1.65
CA LYS A 680 -20.67 -22.73 -2.44
C LYS A 680 -21.80 -23.60 -2.98
N ASP A 681 -21.54 -24.23 -4.12
CA ASP A 681 -22.46 -25.20 -4.71
C ASP A 681 -22.77 -26.33 -3.70
N GLY A 682 -24.05 -26.49 -3.38
CA GLY A 682 -24.55 -27.52 -2.47
C GLY A 682 -24.73 -27.09 -1.00
N ASP A 683 -24.26 -25.90 -0.63
CA ASP A 683 -24.50 -25.32 0.70
C ASP A 683 -26.00 -25.31 1.00
N MET A 684 -26.37 -25.62 2.24
CA MET A 684 -27.75 -25.46 2.67
C MET A 684 -27.91 -24.03 3.16
N VAL A 685 -28.91 -23.31 2.62
CA VAL A 685 -29.17 -21.93 3.02
C VAL A 685 -30.64 -21.70 3.30
N GLU A 686 -30.93 -20.78 4.22
CA GLU A 686 -32.23 -20.14 4.40
C GLU A 686 -32.21 -18.79 3.65
N VAL A 687 -33.20 -18.59 2.78
CA VAL A 687 -33.50 -17.30 2.17
C VAL A 687 -34.72 -16.72 2.89
N ASP A 688 -34.50 -15.80 3.82
CA ASP A 688 -35.53 -14.98 4.47
C ASP A 688 -35.71 -13.70 3.64
N ALA A 689 -36.50 -13.80 2.57
CA ALA A 689 -36.79 -12.65 1.73
C ALA A 689 -37.74 -11.66 2.41
N ASP A 690 -38.40 -12.00 3.53
CA ASP A 690 -39.15 -11.00 4.30
C ASP A 690 -38.21 -9.94 4.91
N LYS A 691 -36.99 -10.36 5.24
CA LYS A 691 -35.93 -9.48 5.78
C LYS A 691 -34.83 -9.14 4.79
N GLY A 692 -34.84 -9.72 3.59
CA GLY A 692 -33.80 -9.53 2.59
C GLY A 692 -32.48 -10.21 2.98
N VAL A 693 -32.55 -11.33 3.70
CA VAL A 693 -31.39 -11.99 4.31
C VAL A 693 -31.22 -13.42 3.79
N VAL A 694 -29.99 -13.84 3.54
CA VAL A 694 -29.61 -15.22 3.24
C VAL A 694 -28.60 -15.73 4.26
N ARG A 695 -28.87 -16.88 4.87
CA ARG A 695 -28.02 -17.50 5.91
C ARG A 695 -27.61 -18.91 5.52
N ILE A 696 -26.38 -19.29 5.84
CA ILE A 696 -25.92 -20.68 5.74
C ILE A 696 -26.48 -21.45 6.94
N LEU A 697 -26.97 -22.67 6.70
CA LEU A 697 -27.58 -23.55 7.71
C LEU A 697 -26.64 -24.69 8.13
#